data_AF-A0A3C0BES0-F1
#
_entry.id   AF-A0A3C0BES0-F1
#
_cell.length_a   1.000
_cell.length_b   1.000
_cell.length_c   1.000
_cell.angle_alpha   90.00
_cell.angle_beta   90.00
_cell.angle_gamma   90.00
#
_symmetry.space_group_name_H-M   'P 1'
#
loop_
_entity.id
_entity.type
_entity.pdbx_description
1 polymer ?
#
loop_
_entity_poly.entity_id
_entity_poly.type
_entity_poly.pdbx_seq_one_letter_code
_entity_poly.pdbx_strand_id
1 'polypeptide(L)'
;MRMRIAVYVNNLDESYQILFYDAVRARAEQLNMDILCIQQETLTSKNNDTDSFPSHKFISADGIIILFATLVDRPIISFAEQMKTLFSSVPIVSVGIEIPDIPSVVIKTKSSMEQLMNHLLTLHRYRKFLYISGPQGHPDNIIRETVFRKSLEDVQTTDKTVSWDIIHAAFSEYSGMTAMREYIRSHSVNPPDAIVCANDTTAAGALKILNMQKDNGWRKCAVTGFDDVEKVRTDITGLTTVRQPIDVMGGLSVEMMHKILTGQKIPAVQYIDSTLVIRNSCGCSKINRQKISSSDINNSETVNRYIAQMQYEHLKSNLAQQYVSYFGQEVNLALDVSGVVASLQNFLGNIGISTFYLFLFNQIPATIPEEGMLVYKKEESDEKKFDPYKKVLFKSFFAQELFKDSCSSYHRIIHYLSSGTECLGLIIYDADETNYPQMCSCAIFLSAAIKRIYTLTEEKNHSSQLELEVQRRTQNLIDANKKLRTESRKRIKVEAEVLKISELERRRFSMDMHDDICQRLAGISMMCRGMTAENPQLQELTGLIDETLKRTRQYVHNSFPVELESLGMRQGIEQLCCTTEQQSCGTLKVPFAWNVKGDIKLDSSAKINVYRIIQEAIHNAVKHAHASEIAVAVLQTENAIDISVKDNGTGKNSITSDVPSQKNIRRKRAAGLIGIGLNSMKYRADQMGGTCRIASSEKSGTSVLLHIPV
;
A
#
# COMPACT_ATOMS: atom_id res chain seq x y z
N MET A 1 -28.00 8.04 44.56
CA MET A 1 -27.39 7.52 43.32
C MET A 1 -26.21 6.66 43.72
N ARG A 2 -26.01 5.52 43.07
CA ARG A 2 -24.89 4.62 43.38
C ARG A 2 -23.60 5.26 42.89
N MET A 3 -22.54 5.24 43.69
CA MET A 3 -21.25 5.80 43.27
C MET A 3 -20.66 4.91 42.19
N ARG A 4 -20.06 5.51 41.17
CA ARG A 4 -19.43 4.80 40.07
C ARG A 4 -17.95 5.09 40.03
N ILE A 5 -17.13 4.05 39.95
CA ILE A 5 -15.68 4.18 39.84
C ILE A 5 -15.18 3.59 38.53
N ALA A 6 -14.22 4.29 37.91
CA ALA A 6 -13.47 3.78 36.77
C ALA A 6 -12.15 3.19 37.26
N VAL A 7 -11.81 1.99 36.79
CA VAL A 7 -10.60 1.26 37.19
C VAL A 7 -9.76 1.00 35.95
N TYR A 8 -8.58 1.60 35.89
CA TYR A 8 -7.66 1.47 34.76
C TYR A 8 -6.60 0.41 35.05
N VAL A 9 -6.53 -0.59 34.17
CA VAL A 9 -5.56 -1.71 34.19
C VAL A 9 -5.04 -1.97 32.78
N ASN A 10 -3.92 -2.68 32.64
CA ASN A 10 -3.42 -3.05 31.31
C ASN A 10 -4.35 -4.07 30.61
N ASN A 11 -4.18 -5.36 30.94
CA ASN A 11 -5.05 -6.46 30.52
C ASN A 11 -5.33 -7.36 31.72
N LEU A 12 -6.47 -8.05 31.68
CA LEU A 12 -6.89 -9.04 32.67
C LEU A 12 -6.58 -10.46 32.17
N ASP A 13 -5.36 -10.66 31.68
CA ASP A 13 -4.81 -11.94 31.20
C ASP A 13 -3.68 -12.47 32.10
N GLU A 14 -3.17 -11.64 33.01
CA GLU A 14 -2.13 -11.97 33.97
C GLU A 14 -2.65 -11.99 35.41
N SER A 15 -2.13 -12.91 36.23
CA SER A 15 -2.63 -13.16 37.59
C SER A 15 -2.57 -11.94 38.51
N TYR A 16 -1.60 -11.05 38.34
CA TYR A 16 -1.47 -9.85 39.18
C TYR A 16 -2.65 -8.89 38.97
N GLN A 17 -2.98 -8.60 37.72
CA GLN A 17 -4.08 -7.72 37.32
C GLN A 17 -5.44 -8.33 37.68
N ILE A 18 -5.60 -9.64 37.48
CA ILE A 18 -6.82 -10.38 37.80
C ILE A 18 -7.08 -10.31 39.32
N LEU A 19 -6.11 -10.71 40.15
CA LEU A 19 -6.24 -10.67 41.61
C LEU A 19 -6.55 -9.26 42.14
N PHE A 20 -5.91 -8.24 41.57
CA PHE A 20 -6.19 -6.86 41.91
C PHE A 20 -7.64 -6.46 41.57
N TYR A 21 -8.08 -6.74 40.34
CA TYR A 21 -9.40 -6.35 39.88
C TYR A 21 -10.52 -7.10 40.60
N ASP A 22 -10.34 -8.38 40.91
CA ASP A 22 -11.32 -9.13 41.69
C ASP A 22 -11.45 -8.62 43.13
N ALA A 23 -10.35 -8.21 43.75
CA ALA A 23 -10.40 -7.57 45.06
C ALA A 23 -11.09 -6.19 45.02
N VAL A 24 -10.86 -5.42 43.96
CA VAL A 24 -11.59 -4.17 43.70
C VAL A 24 -13.09 -4.45 43.54
N ARG A 25 -13.46 -5.46 42.73
CA ARG A 25 -14.84 -5.88 42.51
C ARG A 25 -15.53 -6.29 43.79
N ALA A 26 -14.94 -7.22 44.54
CA ALA A 26 -15.49 -7.71 45.80
C ALA A 26 -15.68 -6.57 46.82
N ARG A 27 -14.74 -5.62 46.89
CA ARG A 27 -14.85 -4.50 47.84
C ARG A 27 -15.87 -3.45 47.40
N ALA A 28 -15.96 -3.16 46.10
CA ALA A 28 -16.97 -2.25 45.57
C ALA A 28 -18.38 -2.79 45.76
N GLU A 29 -18.59 -4.10 45.58
CA GLU A 29 -19.87 -4.76 45.87
C GLU A 29 -20.27 -4.58 47.34
N GLN A 30 -19.34 -4.82 48.28
CA GLN A 30 -19.57 -4.58 49.72
C GLN A 30 -19.93 -3.13 50.05
N LEU A 31 -19.38 -2.16 49.31
CA LEU A 31 -19.63 -0.73 49.49
C LEU A 31 -20.75 -0.20 48.58
N ASN A 32 -21.44 -1.11 47.88
CA ASN A 32 -22.52 -0.79 46.96
C ASN A 32 -22.12 0.24 45.89
N MET A 33 -20.97 0.04 45.23
CA MET A 33 -20.44 0.89 44.15
C MET A 33 -20.48 0.15 42.80
N ASP A 34 -20.70 0.88 41.71
CA ASP A 34 -20.61 0.35 40.35
C ASP A 34 -19.19 0.55 39.80
N ILE A 35 -18.69 -0.41 39.03
CA ILE A 35 -17.34 -0.41 38.47
C ILE A 35 -17.36 -0.45 36.94
N LEU A 36 -16.52 0.38 36.35
CA LEU A 36 -16.14 0.31 34.95
C LEU A 36 -14.63 0.04 34.86
N CYS A 37 -14.25 -1.15 34.44
CA CYS A 37 -12.86 -1.51 34.19
C CYS A 37 -12.47 -1.11 32.76
N ILE A 38 -11.35 -0.43 32.59
CA ILE A 38 -10.83 -0.02 31.29
C ILE A 38 -9.48 -0.69 31.07
N GLN A 39 -9.39 -1.45 29.98
CA GLN A 39 -8.19 -2.15 29.53
C GLN A 39 -7.55 -1.43 28.34
N GLN A 40 -6.26 -1.68 28.08
CA GLN A 40 -5.48 -1.19 26.93
C GLN A 40 -5.20 0.32 26.86
N GLU A 41 -5.59 1.12 27.85
CA GLU A 41 -5.16 2.53 27.95
C GLU A 41 -3.84 2.62 28.73
N THR A 42 -2.75 2.95 28.05
CA THR A 42 -1.38 2.95 28.61
C THR A 42 -0.71 4.31 28.46
N LEU A 43 0.21 4.63 29.37
CA LEU A 43 1.01 5.85 29.34
C LEU A 43 2.29 5.61 28.53
N THR A 44 2.28 5.98 27.24
CA THR A 44 3.48 5.81 26.38
C THR A 44 4.34 7.08 26.36
N SER A 45 5.66 6.91 26.23
CA SER A 45 6.65 8.00 26.26
C SER A 45 6.76 8.81 24.97
N LYS A 46 5.93 8.52 23.96
CA LYS A 46 5.96 9.24 22.67
C LYS A 46 5.09 10.49 22.74
N ASN A 47 5.68 11.57 23.27
CA ASN A 47 5.15 12.94 23.31
C ASN A 47 3.86 13.14 24.15
N ASN A 48 3.57 14.41 24.45
CA ASN A 48 2.45 14.90 25.27
C ASN A 48 1.05 14.55 24.68
N ASP A 49 0.73 13.27 24.54
CA ASP A 49 -0.58 12.85 24.06
C ASP A 49 -1.57 12.75 25.21
N THR A 50 -2.41 13.78 25.29
CA THR A 50 -3.71 13.74 25.98
C THR A 50 -4.63 12.60 25.48
N ASP A 51 -4.22 11.87 24.45
CA ASP A 51 -4.90 10.71 23.87
C ASP A 51 -4.46 9.36 24.47
N SER A 52 -3.65 9.33 25.52
CA SER A 52 -3.29 8.08 26.24
C SER A 52 -4.46 7.48 27.04
N PHE A 53 -5.42 8.30 27.47
CA PHE A 53 -6.63 7.87 28.20
C PHE A 53 -7.93 8.30 27.50
N PRO A 54 -8.18 7.91 26.25
CA PRO A 54 -9.28 8.44 25.44
C PRO A 54 -10.66 8.31 26.09
N SER A 55 -10.85 7.29 26.92
CA SER A 55 -12.09 7.07 27.65
C SER A 55 -12.53 8.21 28.59
N HIS A 56 -11.61 9.05 29.07
CA HIS A 56 -11.94 10.21 29.93
C HIS A 56 -12.95 11.17 29.28
N LYS A 57 -13.02 11.20 27.94
CA LYS A 57 -13.89 12.09 27.17
C LYS A 57 -15.37 11.71 27.27
N PHE A 58 -15.68 10.43 27.56
CA PHE A 58 -17.04 9.92 27.46
C PHE A 58 -17.48 9.01 28.63
N ILE A 59 -16.56 8.53 29.47
CA ILE A 59 -16.94 7.83 30.70
C ILE A 59 -17.42 8.85 31.73
N SER A 60 -18.57 8.56 32.35
CA SER A 60 -19.03 9.25 33.55
C SER A 60 -18.69 8.38 34.75
N ALA A 61 -17.79 8.85 35.62
CA ALA A 61 -17.42 8.19 36.89
C ALA A 61 -17.24 9.25 37.98
N ASP A 62 -17.57 8.88 39.22
CA ASP A 62 -17.40 9.73 40.41
C ASP A 62 -15.97 9.67 40.97
N GLY A 63 -15.23 8.60 40.67
CA GLY A 63 -13.86 8.39 41.12
C GLY A 63 -13.05 7.49 40.20
N ILE A 64 -11.73 7.63 40.22
CA ILE A 64 -10.82 6.90 39.33
C ILE A 64 -9.74 6.17 40.14
N ILE A 65 -9.57 4.88 39.86
CA ILE A 65 -8.51 4.05 40.43
C ILE A 65 -7.61 3.61 39.29
N ILE A 66 -6.29 3.78 39.43
CA ILE A 66 -5.34 3.49 38.37
C ILE A 66 -4.24 2.59 38.89
N LEU A 67 -4.10 1.40 38.29
CA LEU A 67 -3.02 0.47 38.57
C LEU A 67 -1.75 0.87 37.79
N PHE A 68 -1.11 1.96 38.22
CA PHE A 68 0.06 2.54 37.54
C PHE A 68 1.22 1.54 37.40
N ALA A 69 1.36 0.59 38.33
CA ALA A 69 2.36 -0.48 38.27
C ALA A 69 2.23 -1.39 37.03
N THR A 70 1.16 -1.30 36.25
CA THR A 70 0.97 -2.09 35.03
C THR A 70 0.87 -1.25 33.77
N LEU A 71 0.78 0.08 33.92
CA LEU A 71 0.54 1.03 32.81
C LEU A 71 1.76 1.88 32.48
N VAL A 72 2.83 1.77 33.27
CA VAL A 72 3.99 2.67 33.22
C VAL A 72 5.28 1.87 33.11
N ASP A 73 6.03 2.13 32.03
CA ASP A 73 7.34 1.49 31.80
C ASP A 73 8.54 2.30 32.33
N ARG A 74 8.35 3.56 32.76
CA ARG A 74 9.40 4.47 33.26
C ARG A 74 8.89 5.45 34.32
N PRO A 75 9.72 5.90 35.30
CA PRO A 75 9.28 6.83 36.33
C PRO A 75 9.26 8.25 35.75
N ILE A 76 8.12 8.95 35.82
CA ILE A 76 8.01 10.31 35.27
C ILE A 76 7.12 11.17 36.17
N ILE A 77 7.74 12.17 36.78
CA ILE A 77 7.11 13.16 37.68
C ILE A 77 5.97 13.93 37.00
N SER A 78 5.97 14.03 35.65
CA SER A 78 4.95 14.73 34.87
C SER A 78 3.58 14.03 34.80
N PHE A 79 3.46 12.76 35.23
CA PHE A 79 2.18 12.06 35.19
C PHE A 79 1.16 12.67 36.15
N ALA A 80 1.57 13.15 37.32
CA ALA A 80 0.64 13.75 38.27
C ALA A 80 -0.11 14.95 37.66
N GLU A 81 0.61 15.84 36.96
CA GLU A 81 0.04 17.00 36.28
C GLU A 81 -0.85 16.60 35.10
N GLN A 82 -0.40 15.62 34.30
CA GLN A 82 -1.19 15.11 33.17
C GLN A 82 -2.51 14.49 33.66
N MET A 83 -2.50 13.67 34.71
CA MET A 83 -3.70 13.02 35.23
C MET A 83 -4.65 14.02 35.90
N LYS A 84 -4.12 15.02 36.62
CA LYS A 84 -4.92 16.14 37.13
C LYS A 84 -5.54 16.96 35.99
N THR A 85 -4.88 17.07 34.84
CA THR A 85 -5.42 17.77 33.67
C THR A 85 -6.54 16.97 33.01
N LEU A 86 -6.32 15.67 32.77
CA LEU A 86 -7.29 14.77 32.14
C LEU A 86 -8.55 14.56 33.00
N PHE A 87 -8.38 14.45 34.31
CA PHE A 87 -9.46 14.14 35.26
C PHE A 87 -9.66 15.26 36.29
N SER A 88 -9.63 16.51 35.84
CA SER A 88 -9.66 17.71 36.69
C SER A 88 -10.85 17.84 37.66
N SER A 89 -11.95 17.13 37.40
CA SER A 89 -13.18 17.16 38.19
C SER A 89 -13.45 15.89 38.98
N VAL A 90 -12.57 14.88 38.89
CA VAL A 90 -12.81 13.54 39.46
C VAL A 90 -11.60 13.13 40.31
N PRO A 91 -11.80 12.70 41.57
CA PRO A 91 -10.70 12.24 42.42
C PRO A 91 -10.04 10.98 41.86
N ILE A 92 -8.72 10.91 42.04
CA ILE A 92 -7.89 9.81 41.56
C ILE A 92 -7.21 9.13 42.75
N VAL A 93 -7.15 7.80 42.74
CA VAL A 93 -6.32 6.99 43.63
C VAL A 93 -5.30 6.23 42.78
N SER A 94 -4.03 6.43 43.09
CA SER A 94 -2.92 5.68 42.50
C SER A 94 -2.73 4.35 43.23
N VAL A 95 -2.48 3.28 42.47
CA VAL A 95 -2.18 1.95 43.03
C VAL A 95 -0.86 1.42 42.49
N GLY A 96 -0.04 0.89 43.41
CA GLY A 96 1.23 0.24 43.13
C GLY A 96 2.41 1.21 43.04
N ILE A 97 2.19 2.46 42.64
CA ILE A 97 3.21 3.50 42.56
C ILE A 97 2.78 4.72 43.38
N GLU A 98 3.71 5.30 44.13
CA GLU A 98 3.50 6.58 44.81
C GLU A 98 3.58 7.73 43.80
N ILE A 99 2.49 8.50 43.68
CA ILE A 99 2.42 9.66 42.77
C ILE A 99 2.23 10.93 43.61
N PRO A 100 3.10 11.96 43.46
CA PRO A 100 2.95 13.22 44.18
C PRO A 100 1.55 13.83 44.01
N ASP A 101 0.98 14.32 45.12
CA ASP A 101 -0.35 14.92 45.22
C ASP A 101 -1.54 14.03 44.85
N ILE A 102 -1.33 12.75 44.52
CA ILE A 102 -2.40 11.78 44.27
C ILE A 102 -2.39 10.75 45.41
N PRO A 103 -3.48 10.59 46.16
CA PRO A 103 -3.60 9.55 47.17
C PRO A 103 -3.20 8.18 46.63
N SER A 104 -2.27 7.50 47.31
CA SER A 104 -1.64 6.30 46.77
C SER A 104 -1.74 5.10 47.72
N VAL A 105 -1.97 3.90 47.19
CA VAL A 105 -1.85 2.63 47.91
C VAL A 105 -0.61 1.89 47.38
N VAL A 106 0.38 1.67 48.25
CA VAL A 106 1.72 1.21 47.84
C VAL A 106 2.22 0.05 48.72
N ILE A 107 2.77 -0.97 48.09
CA ILE A 107 3.37 -2.11 48.79
C ILE A 107 4.84 -1.81 49.10
N LYS A 108 5.24 -1.98 50.36
CA LYS A 108 6.63 -1.87 50.80
C LYS A 108 7.37 -3.15 50.43
N THR A 109 8.13 -3.11 49.34
CA THR A 109 8.83 -4.27 48.78
C THR A 109 10.29 -4.39 49.24
N LYS A 110 10.94 -3.27 49.57
CA LYS A 110 12.38 -3.20 49.88
C LYS A 110 12.81 -4.16 51.01
N SER A 111 12.16 -4.08 52.18
CA SER A 111 12.56 -4.88 53.35
C SER A 111 12.43 -6.38 53.11
N SER A 112 11.38 -6.83 52.42
CA SER A 112 11.20 -8.25 52.11
C SER A 112 12.18 -8.75 51.06
N MET A 113 12.59 -7.91 50.10
CA MET A 113 13.67 -8.24 49.18
C MET A 113 15.02 -8.35 49.92
N GLU A 114 15.30 -7.46 50.88
CA GLU A 114 16.48 -7.55 51.73
C GLU A 114 16.48 -8.84 52.56
N GLN A 115 15.32 -9.23 53.11
CA GLN A 115 15.15 -10.50 53.81
C GLN A 115 15.38 -11.71 52.89
N LEU A 116 14.88 -11.67 51.65
CA LEU A 116 15.11 -12.71 50.64
C LEU A 116 16.60 -12.86 50.32
N MET A 117 17.29 -11.75 50.03
CA MET A 117 18.71 -11.76 49.74
C MET A 117 19.53 -12.24 50.94
N ASN A 118 19.22 -11.76 52.14
CA ASN A 118 19.86 -12.21 53.36
C ASN A 118 19.66 -13.72 53.59
N HIS A 119 18.46 -14.24 53.32
CA HIS A 119 18.17 -15.67 53.40
C HIS A 119 19.06 -16.50 52.46
N LEU A 120 19.24 -16.07 51.21
CA LEU A 120 20.09 -16.79 50.25
C LEU A 120 21.59 -16.68 50.59
N LEU A 121 22.04 -15.50 51.03
CA LEU A 121 23.46 -15.22 51.28
C LEU A 121 23.98 -15.80 52.59
N THR A 122 23.18 -15.74 53.66
CA THR A 122 23.61 -16.11 55.02
C THR A 122 23.22 -17.53 55.39
N LEU A 123 21.96 -17.93 55.13
CA LEU A 123 21.47 -19.25 55.49
C LEU A 123 21.95 -20.31 54.49
N HIS A 124 21.71 -20.07 53.20
CA HIS A 124 22.10 -21.01 52.14
C HIS A 124 23.57 -20.87 51.71
N ARG A 125 24.20 -19.74 52.03
CA ARG A 125 25.60 -19.45 51.68
C ARG A 125 25.90 -19.55 50.18
N TYR A 126 24.91 -19.23 49.34
CA TYR A 126 25.11 -19.14 47.91
C TYR A 126 26.09 -18.01 47.56
N ARG A 127 26.85 -18.19 46.48
CA ARG A 127 27.93 -17.26 46.05
C ARG A 127 27.83 -16.89 44.58
N LYS A 128 27.32 -17.77 43.73
CA LYS A 128 27.06 -17.49 42.31
C LYS A 128 25.58 -17.19 42.10
N PHE A 129 25.27 -15.97 41.66
CA PHE A 129 23.88 -15.54 41.47
C PHE A 129 23.57 -15.17 40.02
N LEU A 130 22.33 -15.38 39.62
CA LEU A 130 21.76 -14.79 38.42
C LEU A 130 20.52 -14.00 38.83
N TYR A 131 20.45 -12.72 38.44
CA TYR A 131 19.21 -11.95 38.54
C TYR A 131 18.52 -11.85 37.18
N ILE A 132 17.30 -12.35 37.09
CA ILE A 132 16.44 -12.14 35.92
C ILE A 132 15.49 -10.99 36.26
N SER A 133 15.85 -9.80 35.79
CA SER A 133 15.18 -8.53 36.11
C SER A 133 13.89 -8.32 35.31
N GLY A 134 13.08 -7.35 35.72
CA GLY A 134 11.97 -6.82 34.92
C GLY A 134 12.40 -5.70 33.96
N PRO A 135 11.43 -4.96 33.39
CA PRO A 135 11.71 -3.79 32.56
C PRO A 135 12.58 -2.78 33.33
N GLN A 136 13.68 -2.32 32.71
CA GLN A 136 14.69 -1.47 33.36
C GLN A 136 14.13 -0.18 33.98
N GLY A 137 13.11 0.41 33.35
CA GLY A 137 12.49 1.65 33.83
C GLY A 137 11.41 1.44 34.88
N HIS A 138 10.99 0.21 35.16
CA HIS A 138 9.89 -0.03 36.07
C HIS A 138 10.31 0.24 37.53
N PRO A 139 9.57 1.07 38.31
CA PRO A 139 9.95 1.44 39.68
C PRO A 139 10.23 0.25 40.59
N ASP A 140 9.38 -0.78 40.54
CA ASP A 140 9.60 -2.00 41.33
C ASP A 140 10.88 -2.74 40.93
N ASN A 141 11.20 -2.80 39.63
CA ASN A 141 12.44 -3.45 39.20
C ASN A 141 13.65 -2.67 39.71
N ILE A 142 13.62 -1.33 39.63
CA ILE A 142 14.70 -0.47 40.12
C ILE A 142 14.97 -0.76 41.60
N ILE A 143 13.93 -0.83 42.43
CA ILE A 143 14.07 -1.15 43.86
C ILE A 143 14.65 -2.56 44.05
N ARG A 144 14.07 -3.57 43.40
CA ARG A 144 14.46 -4.99 43.55
C ARG A 144 15.90 -5.23 43.10
N GLU A 145 16.28 -4.68 41.94
CA GLU A 145 17.62 -4.79 41.37
C GLU A 145 18.67 -4.04 42.22
N THR A 146 18.31 -2.87 42.76
CA THR A 146 19.19 -2.13 43.67
C THR A 146 19.47 -2.91 44.95
N VAL A 147 18.43 -3.52 45.55
CA VAL A 147 18.61 -4.38 46.74
C VAL A 147 19.47 -5.61 46.40
N PHE A 148 19.22 -6.25 45.26
CA PHE A 148 20.01 -7.39 44.80
C PHE A 148 21.50 -7.04 44.66
N ARG A 149 21.84 -5.98 43.92
CA ARG A 149 23.22 -5.54 43.70
C ARG A 149 23.89 -5.18 45.03
N LYS A 150 23.26 -4.31 45.81
CA LYS A 150 23.82 -3.82 47.08
C LYS A 150 24.09 -4.96 48.06
N SER A 151 23.16 -5.91 48.17
CA SER A 151 23.35 -7.06 49.08
C SER A 151 24.56 -7.92 48.70
N LEU A 152 24.87 -8.04 47.41
CA LEU A 152 26.02 -8.79 46.93
C LEU A 152 27.32 -8.00 47.05
N GLU A 153 27.30 -6.71 46.70
CA GLU A 153 28.43 -5.78 46.88
C GLU A 153 28.87 -5.72 48.35
N ASP A 154 27.91 -5.61 49.27
CA ASP A 154 28.18 -5.58 50.72
C ASP A 154 28.92 -6.85 51.18
N VAL A 155 28.51 -8.04 50.71
CA VAL A 155 29.21 -9.30 51.03
C VAL A 155 30.55 -9.42 50.32
N GLN A 156 30.65 -8.95 49.08
CA GLN A 156 31.88 -9.03 48.26
C GLN A 156 33.05 -8.26 48.88
N THR A 157 32.78 -7.27 49.75
CA THR A 157 33.81 -6.59 50.56
C THR A 157 34.59 -7.56 51.46
N THR A 158 33.96 -8.65 51.90
CA THR A 158 34.54 -9.67 52.80
C THR A 158 34.79 -11.01 52.13
N ASP A 159 34.00 -11.37 51.12
CA ASP A 159 34.10 -12.65 50.40
C ASP A 159 34.15 -12.42 48.88
N LYS A 160 35.36 -12.41 48.31
CA LYS A 160 35.58 -12.20 46.86
C LYS A 160 35.08 -13.34 45.97
N THR A 161 34.59 -14.44 46.54
CA THR A 161 34.03 -15.55 45.75
C THR A 161 32.61 -15.28 45.25
N VAL A 162 31.96 -14.23 45.77
CA VAL A 162 30.64 -13.80 45.31
C VAL A 162 30.73 -13.23 43.89
N SER A 163 29.90 -13.76 42.99
CA SER A 163 29.78 -13.32 41.60
C SER A 163 28.32 -13.33 41.14
N TRP A 164 27.95 -12.42 40.25
CA TRP A 164 26.59 -12.39 39.71
C TRP A 164 26.50 -11.90 38.28
N ASP A 165 25.46 -12.33 37.59
CA ASP A 165 25.02 -11.83 36.30
C ASP A 165 23.61 -11.25 36.38
N ILE A 166 23.28 -10.33 35.47
CA ILE A 166 21.96 -9.71 35.37
C ILE A 166 21.48 -9.79 33.93
N ILE A 167 20.26 -10.30 33.74
CA ILE A 167 19.57 -10.30 32.46
C ILE A 167 18.32 -9.44 32.57
N HIS A 168 18.08 -8.61 31.57
CA HIS A 168 16.89 -7.77 31.48
C HIS A 168 15.77 -8.50 30.74
N ALA A 169 14.64 -8.67 31.44
CA ALA A 169 13.43 -9.31 30.93
C ALA A 169 12.22 -8.38 31.09
N ALA A 170 11.01 -8.89 30.86
CA ALA A 170 9.80 -8.08 30.71
C ALA A 170 8.66 -8.52 31.64
N PHE A 171 9.00 -9.08 32.81
CA PHE A 171 8.04 -9.60 33.80
C PHE A 171 7.09 -10.71 33.29
N SER A 172 7.30 -11.22 32.08
CA SER A 172 6.47 -12.26 31.46
C SER A 172 7.15 -13.63 31.48
N GLU A 173 6.33 -14.69 31.44
CA GLU A 173 6.80 -16.07 31.47
C GLU A 173 7.70 -16.38 30.26
N TYR A 174 7.29 -15.89 29.08
CA TYR A 174 8.06 -16.03 27.85
C TYR A 174 9.42 -15.33 27.91
N SER A 175 9.47 -14.13 28.50
CA SER A 175 10.73 -13.41 28.69
C SER A 175 11.68 -14.16 29.65
N GLY A 176 11.14 -14.74 30.73
CA GLY A 176 11.90 -15.60 31.64
C GLY A 176 12.45 -16.86 30.96
N MET A 177 11.65 -17.53 30.13
CA MET A 177 12.11 -18.68 29.33
C MET A 177 13.26 -18.30 28.39
N THR A 178 13.13 -17.14 27.72
CA THR A 178 14.12 -16.69 26.75
C THR A 178 15.43 -16.29 27.44
N ALA A 179 15.36 -15.51 28.53
CA ALA A 179 16.50 -15.13 29.35
C ALA A 179 17.26 -16.36 29.87
N MET A 180 16.55 -17.34 30.43
CA MET A 180 17.18 -18.54 30.97
C MET A 180 17.85 -19.39 29.88
N ARG A 181 17.22 -19.51 28.70
CA ARG A 181 17.80 -20.25 27.57
C ARG A 181 19.08 -19.60 27.07
N GLU A 182 19.12 -18.28 26.99
CA GLU A 182 20.30 -17.52 26.58
C GLU A 182 21.44 -17.64 27.61
N TYR A 183 21.10 -17.59 28.91
CA TYR A 183 22.08 -17.76 29.97
C TYR A 183 22.75 -19.14 29.94
N ILE A 184 21.95 -20.22 29.83
CA ILE A 184 22.48 -21.58 29.75
C ILE A 184 23.39 -21.75 28.52
N ARG A 185 23.03 -21.14 27.38
CA ARG A 185 23.83 -21.20 26.16
C ARG A 185 25.21 -20.54 26.33
N SER A 186 25.28 -19.45 27.10
CA SER A 186 26.52 -18.71 27.37
C SER A 186 27.34 -19.29 28.54
N HIS A 187 26.72 -20.08 29.43
CA HIS A 187 27.33 -20.57 30.67
C HIS A 187 27.24 -22.10 30.85
N SER A 188 27.24 -22.87 29.75
CA SER A 188 26.80 -24.27 29.69
C SER A 188 27.32 -25.24 30.76
N VAL A 189 28.50 -24.99 31.37
CA VAL A 189 29.14 -25.87 32.38
C VAL A 189 29.22 -25.23 33.78
N ASN A 190 28.66 -24.03 33.98
CA ASN A 190 28.80 -23.27 35.22
C ASN A 190 27.44 -22.71 35.68
N PRO A 191 26.55 -23.54 36.25
CA PRO A 191 25.27 -23.09 36.77
C PRO A 191 25.45 -22.12 37.96
N PRO A 192 24.53 -21.16 38.15
CA PRO A 192 24.50 -20.33 39.34
C PRO A 192 23.99 -21.16 40.52
N ASP A 193 24.34 -20.76 41.73
CA ASP A 193 23.80 -21.37 42.95
C ASP A 193 22.33 -20.97 43.14
N ALA A 194 22.03 -19.68 42.90
CA ALA A 194 20.69 -19.11 43.06
C ALA A 194 20.32 -18.18 41.89
N ILE A 195 19.09 -18.32 41.42
CA ILE A 195 18.45 -17.48 40.41
C ILE A 195 17.37 -16.68 41.12
N VAL A 196 17.55 -15.36 41.16
CA VAL A 196 16.63 -14.41 41.76
C VAL A 196 15.83 -13.76 40.63
N CYS A 197 14.56 -14.10 40.52
CA CYS A 197 13.70 -13.52 39.49
C CYS A 197 12.95 -12.33 40.08
N ALA A 198 12.80 -11.28 39.26
CA ALA A 198 12.14 -10.07 39.70
C ALA A 198 10.63 -10.25 39.92
N ASN A 199 10.00 -11.30 39.37
CA ASN A 199 8.65 -11.73 39.72
C ASN A 199 8.47 -13.25 39.53
N ASP A 200 7.33 -13.77 40.01
CA ASP A 200 6.97 -15.18 39.95
C ASP A 200 6.72 -15.68 38.53
N THR A 201 6.14 -14.85 37.67
CA THR A 201 5.88 -15.20 36.27
C THR A 201 7.18 -15.46 35.51
N THR A 202 8.20 -14.61 35.72
CA THR A 202 9.55 -14.81 35.18
C THR A 202 10.21 -16.06 35.79
N ALA A 203 10.03 -16.29 37.10
CA ALA A 203 10.54 -17.48 37.78
C ALA A 203 9.94 -18.78 37.21
N ALA A 204 8.63 -18.80 36.93
CA ALA A 204 7.96 -19.93 36.30
C ALA A 204 8.56 -20.23 34.91
N GLY A 205 8.83 -19.19 34.12
CA GLY A 205 9.51 -19.33 32.83
C GLY A 205 10.92 -19.90 32.95
N ALA A 206 11.70 -19.42 33.93
CA ALA A 206 13.04 -19.95 34.21
C ALA A 206 12.99 -21.42 34.66
N LEU A 207 12.09 -21.78 35.58
CA LEU A 207 11.90 -23.16 36.07
C LEU A 207 11.56 -24.12 34.93
N LYS A 208 10.71 -23.73 33.97
CA LYS A 208 10.41 -24.57 32.79
C LYS A 208 11.66 -24.94 32.01
N ILE A 209 12.57 -23.99 31.80
CA ILE A 209 13.81 -24.22 31.06
C ILE A 209 14.81 -25.05 31.87
N LEU A 210 14.92 -24.82 33.18
CA LEU A 210 15.78 -25.61 34.06
C LEU A 210 15.32 -27.08 34.14
N ASN A 211 14.00 -27.31 34.24
CA ASN A 211 13.41 -28.65 34.29
C ASN A 211 13.62 -29.45 32.98
N MET A 212 13.85 -28.78 31.86
CA MET A 212 14.19 -29.41 30.58
C MET A 212 15.68 -29.77 30.45
N GLN A 213 16.56 -29.31 31.36
CA GLN A 213 17.99 -29.60 31.27
C GLN A 213 18.30 -31.04 31.68
N LYS A 214 19.22 -31.67 30.96
CA LYS A 214 19.72 -33.01 31.29
C LYS A 214 20.70 -33.00 32.46
N ASP A 215 21.41 -31.90 32.65
CA ASP A 215 22.39 -31.73 33.72
C ASP A 215 21.69 -31.43 35.06
N ASN A 216 21.99 -32.24 36.06
CA ASN A 216 21.46 -32.10 37.42
C ASN A 216 21.95 -30.83 38.12
N GLY A 217 23.06 -30.22 37.72
CA GLY A 217 23.55 -28.95 38.26
C GLY A 217 22.53 -27.83 38.03
N TRP A 218 22.06 -27.68 36.80
CA TRP A 218 21.04 -26.69 36.44
C TRP A 218 19.69 -26.96 37.11
N ARG A 219 19.29 -28.23 37.25
CA ARG A 219 18.04 -28.60 37.92
C ARG A 219 18.05 -28.35 39.44
N LYS A 220 19.24 -28.18 40.03
CA LYS A 220 19.44 -27.94 41.46
C LYS A 220 19.59 -26.46 41.81
N CYS A 221 19.68 -25.56 40.83
CA CYS A 221 19.73 -24.13 41.08
C CYS A 221 18.54 -23.70 41.93
N ALA A 222 18.81 -22.96 43.00
CA ALA A 222 17.73 -22.33 43.74
C ALA A 222 17.04 -21.31 42.84
N VAL A 223 15.71 -21.24 42.86
CA VAL A 223 14.95 -20.24 42.12
C VAL A 223 14.02 -19.52 43.08
N THR A 224 14.02 -18.19 43.01
CA THR A 224 13.13 -17.35 43.82
C THR A 224 12.37 -16.37 42.94
N GLY A 225 11.20 -15.96 43.40
CA GLY A 225 10.35 -14.99 42.70
C GLY A 225 9.91 -13.83 43.60
N PHE A 226 8.88 -13.13 43.12
CA PHE A 226 8.23 -12.00 43.76
C PHE A 226 6.75 -12.01 43.34
N ASP A 227 5.84 -11.63 44.24
CA ASP A 227 4.37 -11.49 44.11
C ASP A 227 3.56 -12.55 44.89
N ASP A 228 4.02 -13.80 44.96
CA ASP A 228 3.32 -14.97 45.50
C ASP A 228 1.99 -15.28 44.79
N VAL A 229 2.03 -15.31 43.45
CA VAL A 229 0.86 -15.64 42.62
C VAL A 229 0.50 -17.13 42.73
N GLU A 230 -0.79 -17.43 42.64
CA GLU A 230 -1.31 -18.78 42.91
C GLU A 230 -0.67 -19.88 42.06
N LYS A 231 -0.45 -19.61 40.76
CA LYS A 231 0.11 -20.55 39.77
C LYS A 231 1.43 -21.19 40.19
N VAL A 232 2.26 -20.50 40.99
CA VAL A 232 3.57 -21.01 41.45
C VAL A 232 3.54 -21.58 42.87
N ARG A 233 2.41 -21.46 43.59
CA ARG A 233 2.22 -22.05 44.92
C ARG A 233 2.02 -23.56 44.86
N THR A 234 1.34 -24.01 43.81
CA THR A 234 0.92 -25.41 43.61
C THR A 234 1.90 -26.23 42.77
N ASP A 235 2.99 -25.63 42.29
CA ASP A 235 4.04 -26.38 41.57
C ASP A 235 4.78 -27.33 42.53
N ILE A 236 5.31 -28.43 42.00
CA ILE A 236 5.84 -29.60 42.74
C ILE A 236 6.92 -29.20 43.76
N THR A 237 7.71 -28.17 43.48
CA THR A 237 8.74 -27.66 44.40
C THR A 237 8.25 -26.55 45.32
N GLY A 238 7.17 -25.84 44.97
CA GLY A 238 6.70 -24.64 45.64
C GLY A 238 7.72 -23.49 45.57
N LEU A 239 7.37 -22.39 44.91
CA LEU A 239 8.29 -21.27 44.72
C LEU A 239 8.47 -20.44 46.00
N THR A 240 9.71 -20.25 46.43
CA THR A 240 10.12 -19.28 47.45
C THR A 240 10.05 -17.88 46.84
N THR A 241 9.32 -16.98 47.47
CA THR A 241 8.94 -15.70 46.85
C THR A 241 8.66 -14.65 47.92
N VAL A 242 8.47 -13.40 47.52
CA VAL A 242 7.97 -12.32 48.37
C VAL A 242 6.48 -12.13 48.08
N ARG A 243 5.62 -12.42 49.06
CA ARG A 243 4.18 -12.18 48.96
C ARG A 243 3.87 -10.70 48.99
N GLN A 244 3.21 -10.25 47.93
CA GLN A 244 2.55 -8.97 47.85
C GLN A 244 1.05 -9.19 48.13
N PRO A 245 0.47 -8.60 49.18
CA PRO A 245 -0.97 -8.71 49.46
C PRO A 245 -1.80 -7.87 48.48
N ILE A 246 -1.85 -8.31 47.22
CA ILE A 246 -2.51 -7.64 46.08
C ILE A 246 -4.03 -7.53 46.32
N ASP A 247 -4.61 -8.54 46.97
CA ASP A 247 -6.00 -8.57 47.42
C ASP A 247 -6.30 -7.41 48.38
N VAL A 248 -5.44 -7.21 49.37
CA VAL A 248 -5.57 -6.09 50.32
C VAL A 248 -5.38 -4.75 49.62
N MET A 249 -4.45 -4.66 48.68
CA MET A 249 -4.19 -3.46 47.88
C MET A 249 -5.41 -3.06 47.05
N GLY A 250 -6.06 -4.00 46.36
CA GLY A 250 -7.29 -3.79 45.61
C GLY A 250 -8.42 -3.28 46.50
N GLY A 251 -8.69 -3.97 47.61
CA GLY A 251 -9.74 -3.55 48.55
C GLY A 251 -9.49 -2.17 49.16
N LEU A 252 -8.27 -1.89 49.62
CA LEU A 252 -7.93 -0.59 50.19
C LEU A 252 -8.05 0.56 49.19
N SER A 253 -7.78 0.33 47.90
CA SER A 253 -7.96 1.37 46.87
C SER A 253 -9.42 1.82 46.75
N VAL A 254 -10.37 0.89 46.81
CA VAL A 254 -11.81 1.17 46.79
C VAL A 254 -12.26 1.84 48.09
N GLU A 255 -11.78 1.38 49.24
CA GLU A 255 -12.07 2.03 50.52
C GLU A 255 -11.57 3.47 50.57
N MET A 256 -10.37 3.71 50.07
CA MET A 256 -9.77 5.04 49.99
C MET A 256 -10.61 5.94 49.08
N MET A 257 -11.02 5.43 47.91
CA MET A 257 -11.91 6.14 47.01
C MET A 257 -13.26 6.46 47.66
N HIS A 258 -13.90 5.50 48.30
CA HIS A 258 -15.16 5.69 49.00
C HIS A 258 -15.05 6.76 50.10
N LYS A 259 -13.96 6.76 50.87
CA LYS A 259 -13.67 7.79 51.88
C LYS A 259 -13.51 9.17 51.25
N ILE A 260 -12.81 9.30 50.12
CA ILE A 260 -12.69 10.56 49.39
C ILE A 260 -14.07 11.06 48.95
N LEU A 261 -14.88 10.20 48.33
CA LEU A 261 -16.21 10.56 47.82
C LEU A 261 -17.21 10.91 48.92
N THR A 262 -17.02 10.37 50.12
CA THR A 262 -17.86 10.68 51.30
C THR A 262 -17.31 11.82 52.16
N GLY A 263 -16.23 12.49 51.73
CA GLY A 263 -15.65 13.65 52.42
C GLY A 263 -14.83 13.30 53.68
N GLN A 264 -14.43 12.05 53.85
CA GLN A 264 -13.59 11.62 54.95
C GLN A 264 -12.10 11.91 54.68
N LYS A 265 -11.34 12.16 55.74
CA LYS A 265 -9.88 12.33 55.63
C LYS A 265 -9.20 10.99 55.35
N ILE A 266 -8.21 11.02 54.47
CA ILE A 266 -7.38 9.88 54.09
C ILE A 266 -5.90 10.25 54.19
N PRO A 267 -5.01 9.26 54.42
CA PRO A 267 -3.57 9.51 54.32
C PRO A 267 -3.18 9.81 52.86
N ALA A 268 -2.09 10.55 52.67
CA ALA A 268 -1.53 10.78 51.33
C ALA A 268 -1.04 9.47 50.69
N VAL A 269 -0.42 8.59 51.51
CA VAL A 269 0.03 7.27 51.08
C VAL A 269 -0.38 6.23 52.12
N GLN A 270 -1.07 5.19 51.68
CA GLN A 270 -1.38 4.00 52.46
C GLN A 270 -0.38 2.90 52.11
N TYR A 271 0.54 2.61 53.03
CA TYR A 271 1.52 1.54 52.84
C TYR A 271 0.98 0.19 53.31
N ILE A 272 1.36 -0.86 52.58
CA ILE A 272 1.09 -2.26 52.92
C ILE A 272 2.41 -3.02 52.98
N ASP A 273 2.64 -3.80 54.03
CA ASP A 273 3.86 -4.57 54.16
C ASP A 273 3.81 -5.83 53.28
N SER A 274 4.91 -6.13 52.59
CA SER A 274 5.12 -7.42 51.93
C SER A 274 5.76 -8.41 52.90
N THR A 275 5.73 -9.70 52.59
CA THR A 275 6.31 -10.75 53.46
C THR A 275 7.09 -11.79 52.67
N LEU A 276 8.26 -12.20 53.15
CA LEU A 276 9.00 -13.33 52.58
C LEU A 276 8.27 -14.67 52.83
N VAL A 277 8.03 -15.43 51.78
CA VAL A 277 7.43 -16.77 51.81
C VAL A 277 8.46 -17.81 51.39
N ILE A 278 8.96 -18.57 52.37
CA ILE A 278 9.98 -19.61 52.15
C ILE A 278 9.29 -20.95 51.83
N ARG A 279 9.62 -21.52 50.66
CA ARG A 279 9.19 -22.85 50.19
C ARG A 279 10.44 -23.70 49.85
N ASN A 280 10.35 -24.69 48.95
CA ASN A 280 11.50 -25.57 48.68
C ASN A 280 12.40 -25.08 47.53
N SER A 281 11.92 -24.19 46.67
CA SER A 281 12.71 -23.76 45.51
C SER A 281 13.98 -22.98 45.87
N CYS A 282 14.13 -22.45 47.09
CA CYS A 282 15.38 -21.86 47.57
C CYS A 282 16.38 -22.90 48.10
N GLY A 283 16.02 -24.19 48.13
CA GLY A 283 16.81 -25.27 48.73
C GLY A 283 16.48 -25.56 50.19
N CYS A 284 15.54 -24.83 50.82
CA CYS A 284 15.07 -25.16 52.16
C CYS A 284 14.33 -26.51 52.18
N SER A 285 14.63 -27.33 53.19
CA SER A 285 13.90 -28.58 53.47
C SER A 285 12.66 -28.32 54.33
N LYS A 286 11.92 -27.23 54.05
CA LYS A 286 10.63 -27.01 54.69
C LYS A 286 9.61 -27.88 53.96
N ILE A 287 9.52 -29.15 54.36
CA ILE A 287 8.30 -29.94 54.12
C ILE A 287 7.15 -29.03 54.52
N ASN A 288 6.17 -28.87 53.62
CA ASN A 288 4.93 -28.13 53.83
C ASN A 288 4.09 -28.85 54.92
N ARG A 289 4.64 -29.00 56.13
CA ARG A 289 3.98 -29.45 57.35
C ARG A 289 3.36 -28.23 58.03
N GLN A 290 2.57 -27.45 57.29
CA GLN A 290 1.31 -27.10 57.91
C GLN A 290 0.57 -28.42 58.00
N LYS A 291 0.48 -28.93 59.23
CA LYS A 291 -0.42 -30.01 59.60
C LYS A 291 -1.79 -29.66 59.01
N ILE A 292 -2.16 -30.30 57.89
CA ILE A 292 -3.45 -30.98 57.88
C ILE A 292 -3.34 -31.86 59.12
N SER A 293 -4.08 -31.49 60.16
CA SER A 293 -4.03 -32.26 61.39
C SER A 293 -4.35 -33.72 61.00
N SER A 294 -3.75 -34.70 61.66
CA SER A 294 -4.14 -36.09 61.45
C SER A 294 -5.64 -36.33 61.75
N SER A 295 -6.34 -35.35 62.32
CA SER A 295 -7.79 -35.27 62.40
C SER A 295 -8.50 -34.81 61.12
N ASP A 296 -7.87 -34.04 60.23
CA ASP A 296 -8.44 -33.57 58.96
C ASP A 296 -8.20 -34.57 57.80
N ILE A 297 -7.12 -35.36 57.83
CA ILE A 297 -6.84 -36.44 56.85
C ILE A 297 -7.85 -37.60 56.98
N ASN A 298 -8.48 -37.75 58.16
CA ASN A 298 -9.53 -38.75 58.36
C ASN A 298 -10.86 -38.38 57.70
N ASN A 299 -11.02 -37.15 57.20
CA ASN A 299 -12.19 -36.74 56.44
C ASN A 299 -11.91 -36.89 54.93
N SER A 300 -11.76 -38.14 54.49
CA SER A 300 -11.58 -38.54 53.07
C SER A 300 -12.53 -37.78 52.14
N GLU A 301 -13.78 -37.52 52.56
CA GLU A 301 -14.75 -36.74 51.80
C GLU A 301 -14.35 -35.28 51.56
N THR A 302 -13.72 -34.60 52.51
CA THR A 302 -13.37 -33.18 52.37
C THR A 302 -12.18 -33.01 51.43
N VAL A 303 -11.18 -33.89 51.55
CA VAL A 303 -10.04 -33.92 50.62
C VAL A 303 -10.49 -34.32 49.22
N ASN A 304 -11.35 -35.34 49.09
CA ASN A 304 -11.90 -35.75 47.80
C ASN A 304 -12.76 -34.65 47.17
N ARG A 305 -13.54 -33.90 47.96
CA ARG A 305 -14.32 -32.75 47.48
C ARG A 305 -13.42 -31.64 46.97
N TYR A 306 -12.33 -31.34 47.67
CA TYR A 306 -11.35 -30.34 47.22
C TYR A 306 -10.62 -30.78 45.94
N ILE A 307 -10.19 -32.05 45.86
CA ILE A 307 -9.59 -32.61 44.64
C ILE A 307 -10.58 -32.57 43.47
N ALA A 308 -11.84 -32.97 43.70
CA ALA A 308 -12.88 -32.92 42.69
C ALA A 308 -13.16 -31.48 42.22
N GLN A 309 -13.14 -30.51 43.13
CA GLN A 309 -13.27 -29.09 42.79
C GLN A 309 -12.09 -28.61 41.93
N MET A 310 -10.84 -28.91 42.31
CA MET A 310 -9.67 -28.55 41.49
C MET A 310 -9.71 -29.22 40.11
N GLN A 311 -10.12 -30.49 40.04
CA GLN A 311 -10.29 -31.20 38.76
C GLN A 311 -11.38 -30.57 37.90
N TYR A 312 -12.50 -30.19 38.51
CA TYR A 312 -13.59 -29.49 37.82
C TYR A 312 -13.14 -28.13 37.28
N GLU A 313 -12.45 -27.31 38.07
CA GLU A 313 -11.91 -26.02 37.65
C GLU A 313 -10.88 -26.19 36.52
N HIS A 314 -10.00 -27.20 36.62
CA HIS A 314 -9.04 -27.53 35.56
C HIS A 314 -9.73 -27.95 34.26
N LEU A 315 -10.76 -28.80 34.34
CA LEU A 315 -11.55 -29.21 33.18
C LEU A 315 -12.29 -28.03 32.55
N LYS A 316 -12.91 -27.16 33.36
CA LYS A 316 -13.58 -25.94 32.90
C LYS A 316 -12.60 -25.02 32.17
N SER A 317 -11.41 -24.81 32.73
CA SER A 317 -10.34 -24.01 32.13
C SER A 317 -9.87 -24.59 30.79
N ASN A 318 -9.63 -25.90 30.72
CA ASN A 318 -9.25 -26.58 29.48
C ASN A 318 -10.34 -26.46 28.40
N LEU A 319 -11.61 -26.62 28.78
CA LEU A 319 -12.73 -26.49 27.85
C LEU A 319 -12.88 -25.06 27.34
N ALA A 320 -12.74 -24.05 28.21
CA ALA A 320 -12.73 -22.65 27.82
C ALA A 320 -11.60 -22.35 26.82
N GLN A 321 -10.40 -22.92 27.03
CA GLN A 321 -9.29 -22.81 26.08
C GLN A 321 -9.60 -23.45 24.72
N GLN A 322 -10.31 -24.58 24.69
CA GLN A 322 -10.78 -25.19 23.44
C GLN A 322 -11.76 -24.27 22.70
N TYR A 323 -12.71 -23.65 23.40
CA TYR A 323 -13.63 -22.69 22.80
C TYR A 323 -12.93 -21.46 22.22
N VAL A 324 -11.90 -20.94 22.90
CA VAL A 324 -11.04 -19.87 22.36
C VAL A 324 -10.37 -20.32 21.05
N SER A 325 -9.86 -21.55 20.99
CA SER A 325 -9.25 -22.09 19.78
C SER A 325 -10.26 -22.22 18.63
N TYR A 326 -11.48 -22.71 18.90
CA TYR A 326 -12.52 -22.82 17.87
C TYR A 326 -12.97 -21.44 17.38
N PHE A 327 -13.18 -20.50 18.29
CA PHE A 327 -13.52 -19.12 17.96
C PHE A 327 -12.47 -18.48 17.05
N GLY A 328 -11.17 -18.63 17.38
CA GLY A 328 -10.08 -18.13 16.54
C GLY A 328 -10.10 -18.71 15.13
N GLN A 329 -10.42 -20.00 14.97
CA GLN A 329 -10.53 -20.65 13.65
C GLN A 329 -11.73 -20.11 12.85
N GLU A 330 -12.91 -20.03 13.47
CA GLU A 330 -14.11 -19.55 12.80
C GLU A 330 -14.00 -18.08 12.37
N VAL A 331 -13.51 -17.22 13.27
CA VAL A 331 -13.27 -15.81 12.99
C VAL A 331 -12.21 -15.61 11.91
N ASN A 332 -11.22 -16.51 11.83
CA ASN A 332 -10.25 -16.46 10.75
C ASN A 332 -10.84 -16.76 9.36
N LEU A 333 -11.91 -17.56 9.31
CA LEU A 333 -12.63 -17.89 8.07
C LEU A 333 -13.70 -16.85 7.69
N ALA A 334 -14.08 -15.96 8.61
CA ALA A 334 -15.09 -14.93 8.34
C ALA A 334 -14.62 -13.94 7.26
N LEU A 335 -15.49 -13.72 6.26
CA LEU A 335 -15.25 -12.82 5.13
C LEU A 335 -15.83 -11.41 5.33
N ASP A 336 -16.76 -11.27 6.28
CA ASP A 336 -17.43 -10.02 6.63
C ASP A 336 -17.71 -9.96 8.14
N VAL A 337 -18.17 -8.80 8.60
CA VAL A 337 -18.46 -8.56 10.02
C VAL A 337 -19.61 -9.43 10.51
N SER A 338 -20.60 -9.74 9.65
CA SER A 338 -21.72 -10.61 9.99
C SER A 338 -21.27 -12.03 10.34
N GLY A 339 -20.30 -12.57 9.60
CA GLY A 339 -19.63 -13.84 9.90
C GLY A 339 -18.86 -13.80 11.22
N VAL A 340 -18.14 -12.71 11.50
CA VAL A 340 -17.44 -12.52 12.78
C VAL A 340 -18.43 -12.51 13.95
N VAL A 341 -19.56 -11.81 13.80
CA VAL A 341 -20.61 -11.75 14.83
C VAL A 341 -21.23 -13.12 15.06
N ALA A 342 -21.47 -13.92 14.01
CA ALA A 342 -22.00 -15.28 14.17
C ALA A 342 -21.08 -16.19 15.00
N SER A 343 -19.77 -16.17 14.72
CA SER A 343 -18.78 -16.90 15.52
C SER A 343 -18.69 -16.38 16.96
N LEU A 344 -18.80 -15.07 17.14
CA LEU A 344 -18.79 -14.42 18.45
C LEU A 344 -19.99 -14.86 19.31
N GLN A 345 -21.18 -14.97 18.73
CA GLN A 345 -22.36 -15.47 19.46
C GLN A 345 -22.14 -16.86 20.05
N ASN A 346 -21.63 -17.79 19.23
CA ASN A 346 -21.34 -19.16 19.65
C ASN A 346 -20.30 -19.18 20.77
N PHE A 347 -19.22 -18.40 20.60
CA PHE A 347 -18.17 -18.28 21.61
C PHE A 347 -18.72 -17.78 22.94
N LEU A 348 -19.43 -16.65 22.95
CA LEU A 348 -20.00 -16.06 24.17
C LEU A 348 -20.97 -17.02 24.87
N GLY A 349 -21.79 -17.76 24.12
CA GLY A 349 -22.66 -18.78 24.68
C GLY A 349 -21.90 -19.93 25.36
N ASN A 350 -20.81 -20.40 24.73
CA ASN A 350 -19.99 -21.50 25.24
C ASN A 350 -19.20 -21.15 26.50
N ILE A 351 -18.71 -19.91 26.61
CA ILE A 351 -17.99 -19.43 27.82
C ILE A 351 -18.92 -18.79 28.87
N GLY A 352 -20.22 -18.68 28.58
CA GLY A 352 -21.24 -18.23 29.52
C GLY A 352 -21.29 -16.71 29.75
N ILE A 353 -20.94 -15.90 28.76
CA ILE A 353 -21.02 -14.43 28.85
C ILE A 353 -22.44 -13.97 28.51
N SER A 354 -23.10 -13.34 29.49
CA SER A 354 -24.49 -12.89 29.38
C SER A 354 -24.62 -11.47 28.82
N THR A 355 -23.66 -10.60 29.11
CA THR A 355 -23.66 -9.20 28.67
C THR A 355 -22.47 -8.92 27.77
N PHE A 356 -22.72 -8.46 26.54
CA PHE A 356 -21.68 -8.14 25.58
C PHE A 356 -22.14 -7.08 24.57
N TYR A 357 -21.25 -6.15 24.22
CA TYR A 357 -21.46 -5.14 23.19
C TYR A 357 -20.24 -5.08 22.27
N LEU A 358 -20.46 -5.04 20.96
CA LEU A 358 -19.44 -4.80 19.96
C LEU A 358 -19.67 -3.45 19.28
N PHE A 359 -18.75 -2.53 19.49
CA PHE A 359 -18.67 -1.28 18.76
C PHE A 359 -17.51 -1.31 17.78
N LEU A 360 -17.75 -0.89 16.54
CA LEU A 360 -16.72 -0.69 15.52
C LEU A 360 -16.66 0.78 15.08
N PHE A 361 -15.50 1.22 14.59
CA PHE A 361 -15.34 2.55 14.02
C PHE A 361 -15.42 2.50 12.50
N ASN A 362 -16.15 3.44 11.90
CA ASN A 362 -16.44 3.45 10.47
C ASN A 362 -15.18 3.62 9.60
N GLN A 363 -14.14 4.24 10.16
CA GLN A 363 -12.80 4.36 9.63
C GLN A 363 -11.83 4.19 10.78
N ILE A 364 -10.59 3.81 10.47
CA ILE A 364 -9.51 3.75 11.44
C ILE A 364 -9.18 5.19 11.85
N PRO A 365 -9.55 5.62 13.07
CA PRO A 365 -9.44 7.01 13.44
C PRO A 365 -8.04 7.28 14.02
N ALA A 366 -7.55 8.51 13.86
CA ALA A 366 -6.29 8.93 14.48
C ALA A 366 -6.42 9.01 16.02
N THR A 367 -7.62 9.32 16.52
CA THR A 367 -7.96 9.40 17.95
C THR A 367 -9.34 8.76 18.16
N ILE A 368 -9.62 8.28 19.37
CA ILE A 368 -10.90 7.60 19.63
C ILE A 368 -12.06 8.58 19.46
N PRO A 369 -13.03 8.29 18.57
CA PRO A 369 -14.16 9.18 18.31
C PRO A 369 -15.15 9.19 19.48
N GLU A 370 -15.98 10.25 19.55
CA GLU A 370 -17.05 10.36 20.55
C GLU A 370 -18.26 9.44 20.25
N GLU A 371 -18.26 8.78 19.10
CA GLU A 371 -19.32 7.92 18.60
C GLU A 371 -18.76 6.64 17.97
N GLY A 372 -19.53 5.55 18.07
CA GLY A 372 -19.20 4.25 17.49
C GLY A 372 -20.40 3.62 16.80
N MET A 373 -20.13 2.64 15.94
CA MET A 373 -21.15 1.83 15.29
C MET A 373 -21.39 0.58 16.13
N LEU A 374 -22.53 0.51 16.81
CA LEU A 374 -22.98 -0.69 17.52
C LEU A 374 -23.38 -1.74 16.48
N VAL A 375 -22.65 -2.85 16.47
CA VAL A 375 -22.82 -3.96 15.52
C VAL A 375 -23.59 -5.11 16.17
N TYR A 376 -23.28 -5.39 17.44
CA TYR A 376 -23.85 -6.51 18.16
C TYR A 376 -24.05 -6.17 19.63
N LYS A 377 -25.18 -6.60 20.18
CA LYS A 377 -25.57 -6.44 21.58
C LYS A 377 -26.10 -7.78 22.10
N LYS A 378 -25.67 -8.17 23.28
CA LYS A 378 -26.19 -9.29 24.08
C LYS A 378 -26.42 -8.81 25.51
N GLU A 379 -27.61 -9.04 26.01
CA GLU A 379 -28.00 -8.96 27.42
C GLU A 379 -28.75 -10.25 27.77
N GLU A 380 -28.94 -10.53 29.06
CA GLU A 380 -29.55 -11.80 29.54
C GLU A 380 -30.86 -12.18 28.84
N SER A 381 -31.66 -11.20 28.44
CA SER A 381 -32.97 -11.40 27.80
C SER A 381 -33.10 -10.83 26.39
N ASP A 382 -32.07 -10.16 25.86
CA ASP A 382 -32.11 -9.44 24.59
C ASP A 382 -30.80 -9.60 23.82
N GLU A 383 -30.85 -10.24 22.66
CA GLU A 383 -29.70 -10.41 21.77
C GLU A 383 -30.04 -9.86 20.38
N LYS A 384 -29.26 -8.86 19.93
CA LYS A 384 -29.53 -8.08 18.72
C LYS A 384 -28.27 -7.90 17.87
N LYS A 385 -28.45 -8.11 16.56
CA LYS A 385 -27.51 -7.70 15.51
C LYS A 385 -28.07 -6.46 14.81
N PHE A 386 -27.21 -5.53 14.45
CA PHE A 386 -27.61 -4.32 13.73
C PHE A 386 -27.08 -4.38 12.30
N ASP A 387 -27.96 -4.30 11.30
CA ASP A 387 -27.61 -4.15 9.89
C ASP A 387 -28.68 -3.24 9.21
N PRO A 388 -28.35 -1.99 8.83
CA PRO A 388 -27.06 -1.34 8.97
C PRO A 388 -26.69 -1.11 10.45
N TYR A 389 -25.39 -0.96 10.73
CA TYR A 389 -24.90 -0.76 12.10
C TYR A 389 -25.55 0.47 12.74
N LYS A 390 -25.86 0.38 14.05
CA LYS A 390 -26.51 1.48 14.78
C LYS A 390 -25.46 2.46 15.26
N LYS A 391 -25.53 3.70 14.79
CA LYS A 391 -24.67 4.79 15.28
C LYS A 391 -25.05 5.17 16.71
N VAL A 392 -24.08 5.25 17.62
CA VAL A 392 -24.28 5.53 19.05
C VAL A 392 -23.26 6.54 19.56
N LEU A 393 -23.71 7.58 20.25
CA LEU A 393 -22.86 8.54 20.94
C LEU A 393 -22.42 7.96 22.30
N PHE A 394 -21.12 7.80 22.52
CA PHE A 394 -20.59 7.14 23.72
C PHE A 394 -21.01 7.83 25.00
N LYS A 395 -20.94 9.17 25.06
CA LYS A 395 -21.33 9.93 26.25
C LYS A 395 -22.77 9.61 26.70
N SER A 396 -23.70 9.46 25.75
CA SER A 396 -25.08 9.09 26.06
C SER A 396 -25.21 7.63 26.50
N PHE A 397 -24.47 6.74 25.85
CA PHE A 397 -24.47 5.31 26.15
C PHE A 397 -23.93 5.01 27.56
N PHE A 398 -22.75 5.53 27.90
CA PHE A 398 -22.13 5.34 29.22
C PHE A 398 -22.83 6.09 30.35
N ALA A 399 -23.55 7.17 30.05
CA ALA A 399 -24.34 7.88 31.06
C ALA A 399 -25.67 7.18 31.36
N GLN A 400 -26.35 6.65 30.34
CA GLN A 400 -27.76 6.26 30.45
C GLN A 400 -28.05 4.82 30.03
N GLU A 401 -27.43 4.30 28.98
CA GLU A 401 -27.81 2.99 28.42
C GLU A 401 -27.12 1.83 29.13
N LEU A 402 -25.83 1.98 29.48
CA LEU A 402 -25.04 0.90 30.07
C LEU A 402 -25.50 0.48 31.48
N PHE A 403 -26.22 1.36 32.18
CA PHE A 403 -26.61 1.20 33.59
C PHE A 403 -28.13 1.22 33.81
N LYS A 404 -28.92 0.93 32.76
CA LYS A 404 -30.38 1.13 32.76
C LYS A 404 -31.16 0.06 33.52
N ASP A 405 -30.64 -1.16 33.61
CA ASP A 405 -31.33 -2.25 34.30
C ASP A 405 -31.16 -2.15 35.82
N SER A 406 -32.04 -2.77 36.59
CA SER A 406 -32.11 -2.63 38.05
C SER A 406 -31.78 -3.94 38.76
N CYS A 407 -30.58 -4.51 38.54
CA CYS A 407 -30.13 -5.72 39.23
C CYS A 407 -28.67 -5.59 39.72
N SER A 408 -28.44 -5.90 41.02
CA SER A 408 -27.15 -6.01 41.74
C SER A 408 -26.00 -5.05 41.33
N SER A 409 -24.78 -5.19 41.84
CA SER A 409 -23.61 -4.36 41.49
C SER A 409 -23.22 -4.47 40.02
N TYR A 410 -23.22 -3.34 39.29
CA TYR A 410 -22.73 -3.31 37.92
C TYR A 410 -21.22 -3.36 37.89
N HIS A 411 -20.68 -4.38 37.24
CA HIS A 411 -19.30 -4.41 36.81
C HIS A 411 -19.29 -4.61 35.30
N ARG A 412 -18.60 -3.72 34.60
CA ARG A 412 -18.46 -3.75 33.14
C ARG A 412 -17.00 -3.56 32.81
N ILE A 413 -16.51 -4.32 31.84
CA ILE A 413 -15.15 -4.23 31.35
C ILE A 413 -15.21 -3.68 29.93
N ILE A 414 -14.45 -2.62 29.67
CA ILE A 414 -14.19 -2.07 28.35
C ILE A 414 -12.83 -2.56 27.90
N HIS A 415 -12.79 -3.19 26.73
CA HIS A 415 -11.55 -3.56 26.07
C HIS A 415 -11.53 -2.97 24.67
N TYR A 416 -10.50 -2.15 24.38
CA TYR A 416 -10.32 -1.61 23.03
C TYR A 416 -9.86 -2.70 22.06
N LEU A 417 -10.36 -2.64 20.84
CA LEU A 417 -9.91 -3.47 19.74
C LEU A 417 -8.85 -2.70 18.97
N SER A 418 -7.59 -3.15 18.99
CA SER A 418 -6.48 -2.43 18.38
C SER A 418 -5.59 -3.33 17.52
N SER A 419 -5.03 -2.74 16.46
CA SER A 419 -3.99 -3.35 15.63
C SER A 419 -2.80 -2.39 15.54
N GLY A 420 -1.76 -2.64 16.34
CA GLY A 420 -0.68 -1.68 16.50
C GLY A 420 -1.18 -0.38 17.16
N THR A 421 -1.13 0.72 16.44
CA THR A 421 -1.61 2.05 16.92
C THR A 421 -3.04 2.37 16.48
N GLU A 422 -3.62 1.51 15.65
CA GLU A 422 -4.94 1.72 15.08
C GLU A 422 -6.03 1.17 16.01
N CYS A 423 -6.97 2.02 16.42
CA CYS A 423 -8.13 1.58 17.17
C CYS A 423 -9.28 1.25 16.21
N LEU A 424 -9.78 0.02 16.25
CA LEU A 424 -10.80 -0.50 15.33
C LEU A 424 -12.21 -0.42 15.95
N GLY A 425 -12.29 -0.31 17.26
CA GLY A 425 -13.52 -0.36 18.02
C GLY A 425 -13.28 -0.66 19.49
N LEU A 426 -14.35 -1.07 20.18
CA LEU A 426 -14.28 -1.53 21.56
C LEU A 426 -15.33 -2.60 21.81
N ILE A 427 -15.03 -3.46 22.76
CA ILE A 427 -15.98 -4.42 23.32
C ILE A 427 -16.30 -4.02 24.76
N ILE A 428 -17.54 -4.26 25.17
CA ILE A 428 -17.97 -4.07 26.55
C ILE A 428 -18.61 -5.36 27.01
N TYR A 429 -18.15 -5.91 28.13
CA TYR A 429 -18.64 -7.20 28.61
C TYR A 429 -18.69 -7.26 30.14
N ASP A 430 -19.37 -8.28 30.63
CA ASP A 430 -19.35 -8.71 32.03
C ASP A 430 -18.73 -10.11 32.10
N ALA A 431 -17.81 -10.32 33.03
CA ALA A 431 -17.07 -11.58 33.17
C ALA A 431 -16.58 -11.76 34.62
N ASP A 432 -16.21 -13.00 34.94
CA ASP A 432 -15.49 -13.37 36.15
C ASP A 432 -14.02 -13.71 35.86
N GLU A 433 -13.28 -13.97 36.94
CA GLU A 433 -11.85 -14.33 36.90
C GLU A 433 -11.54 -15.54 36.02
N THR A 434 -12.51 -16.43 35.82
CA THR A 434 -12.33 -17.63 35.00
C THR A 434 -12.39 -17.35 33.50
N ASN A 435 -12.95 -16.21 33.11
CA ASN A 435 -13.21 -15.82 31.73
C ASN A 435 -12.40 -14.59 31.25
N TYR A 436 -11.80 -13.78 32.13
CA TYR A 436 -11.05 -12.60 31.69
C TYR A 436 -9.94 -12.91 30.66
N PRO A 437 -9.10 -13.96 30.81
CA PRO A 437 -8.06 -14.26 29.82
C PRO A 437 -8.63 -14.66 28.45
N GLN A 438 -9.77 -15.36 28.44
CA GLN A 438 -10.47 -15.78 27.23
C GLN A 438 -11.08 -14.58 26.51
N MET A 439 -11.58 -13.59 27.25
CA MET A 439 -12.07 -12.32 26.69
C MET A 439 -10.94 -11.46 26.11
N CYS A 440 -9.76 -11.43 26.75
CA CYS A 440 -8.58 -10.79 26.16
C CYS A 440 -8.18 -11.47 24.84
N SER A 441 -8.20 -12.81 24.80
CA SER A 441 -7.97 -13.59 23.57
C SER A 441 -9.03 -13.30 22.50
N CYS A 442 -10.30 -13.15 22.92
CA CYS A 442 -11.39 -12.78 22.03
C CYS A 442 -11.15 -11.40 21.39
N ALA A 443 -10.76 -10.40 22.18
CA ALA A 443 -10.42 -9.06 21.69
C ALA A 443 -9.29 -9.08 20.66
N ILE A 444 -8.25 -9.91 20.86
CA ILE A 444 -7.14 -10.09 19.90
C ILE A 444 -7.66 -10.64 18.57
N PHE A 445 -8.45 -11.72 18.61
CA PHE A 445 -8.99 -12.32 17.38
C PHE A 445 -9.96 -11.41 16.64
N LEU A 446 -10.83 -10.70 17.37
CA LEU A 446 -11.71 -9.69 16.80
C LEU A 446 -10.90 -8.59 16.13
N SER A 447 -9.87 -8.05 16.80
CA SER A 447 -9.02 -6.99 16.23
C SER A 447 -8.37 -7.44 14.92
N ALA A 448 -7.79 -8.64 14.89
CA ALA A 448 -7.16 -9.19 13.70
C ALA A 448 -8.16 -9.38 12.54
N ALA A 449 -9.34 -9.93 12.82
CA ALA A 449 -10.35 -10.19 11.79
C ALA A 449 -11.00 -8.92 11.26
N ILE A 450 -11.34 -7.96 12.13
CA ILE A 450 -11.90 -6.68 11.70
C ILE A 450 -10.89 -5.91 10.86
N LYS A 451 -9.61 -5.85 11.25
CA LYS A 451 -8.57 -5.24 10.42
C LYS A 451 -8.48 -5.89 9.04
N ARG A 452 -8.48 -7.24 8.99
CA ARG A 452 -8.47 -7.98 7.72
C ARG A 452 -9.66 -7.61 6.84
N ILE A 453 -10.88 -7.57 7.41
CA ILE A 453 -12.10 -7.24 6.66
C ILE A 453 -12.05 -5.80 6.13
N TYR A 454 -11.57 -4.84 6.93
CA TYR A 454 -11.40 -3.45 6.50
C TYR A 454 -10.41 -3.34 5.34
N THR A 455 -9.24 -3.96 5.46
CA THR A 455 -8.23 -3.97 4.38
C THR A 455 -8.79 -4.59 3.10
N LEU A 456 -9.47 -5.75 3.19
CA LEU A 456 -10.06 -6.40 2.01
C LEU A 456 -11.18 -5.55 1.38
N THR A 457 -11.96 -4.84 2.19
CA THR A 457 -13.04 -3.96 1.70
C THR A 457 -12.46 -2.75 0.98
N GLU A 458 -11.41 -2.14 1.53
CA GLU A 458 -10.69 -1.04 0.87
C GLU A 458 -10.06 -1.47 -0.45
N GLU A 459 -9.36 -2.62 -0.48
CA GLU A 459 -8.76 -3.17 -1.70
C GLU A 459 -9.82 -3.46 -2.78
N LYS A 460 -10.95 -4.04 -2.40
CA LYS A 460 -12.07 -4.31 -3.32
C LYS A 460 -12.64 -3.02 -3.90
N ASN A 461 -12.88 -2.02 -3.05
CA ASN A 461 -13.38 -0.71 -3.47
C ASN A 461 -12.38 -0.02 -4.42
N HIS A 462 -11.09 -0.07 -4.12
CA HIS A 462 -10.04 0.49 -4.96
C HIS A 462 -9.98 -0.23 -6.32
N SER A 463 -10.05 -1.56 -6.34
CA SER A 463 -10.07 -2.36 -7.56
C SER A 463 -11.28 -2.00 -8.44
N SER A 464 -12.49 -1.91 -7.88
CA SER A 464 -13.69 -1.52 -8.63
C SER A 464 -13.61 -0.09 -9.19
N GLN A 465 -13.03 0.85 -8.44
CA GLN A 465 -12.79 2.21 -8.94
C GLN A 465 -11.80 2.22 -10.12
N LEU A 466 -10.73 1.41 -10.03
CA LEU A 466 -9.75 1.28 -11.09
C LEU A 466 -10.35 0.67 -12.36
N GLU A 467 -11.18 -0.37 -12.23
CA GLU A 467 -11.89 -0.98 -13.36
C GLU A 467 -12.79 0.02 -14.09
N LEU A 468 -13.56 0.83 -13.35
CA LEU A 468 -14.39 1.90 -13.93
C LEU A 468 -13.54 2.94 -14.67
N GLU A 469 -12.40 3.33 -14.10
CA GLU A 469 -11.49 4.28 -14.74
C GLU A 469 -10.85 3.69 -16.01
N VAL A 470 -10.45 2.43 -15.98
CA VAL A 470 -9.91 1.71 -17.15
C VAL A 470 -10.95 1.62 -18.27
N GLN A 471 -12.20 1.28 -17.95
CA GLN A 471 -13.30 1.27 -18.92
C GLN A 471 -13.53 2.66 -19.53
N ARG A 472 -13.57 3.70 -18.70
CA ARG A 472 -13.72 5.10 -19.15
C ARG A 472 -12.60 5.52 -20.11
N ARG A 473 -11.34 5.22 -19.76
CA ARG A 473 -10.18 5.54 -20.61
C ARG A 473 -10.18 4.76 -21.92
N THR A 474 -10.58 3.50 -21.88
CA THR A 474 -10.69 2.65 -23.08
C THR A 474 -11.73 3.20 -24.06
N GLN A 475 -12.89 3.64 -23.55
CA GLN A 475 -13.92 4.27 -24.38
C GLN A 475 -13.43 5.59 -25.02
N ASN A 476 -12.79 6.46 -24.24
CA ASN A 476 -12.20 7.70 -24.76
C ASN A 476 -11.17 7.45 -25.87
N LEU A 477 -10.34 6.41 -25.72
CA LEU A 477 -9.35 6.02 -26.73
C LEU A 477 -10.00 5.48 -28.01
N ILE A 478 -11.08 4.69 -27.89
CA ILE A 478 -11.85 4.21 -29.03
C ILE A 478 -12.42 5.40 -29.82
N ASP A 479 -13.02 6.37 -29.14
CA ASP A 479 -13.65 7.53 -29.79
C ASP A 479 -12.63 8.47 -30.41
N ALA A 480 -11.49 8.69 -29.75
CA ALA A 480 -10.36 9.41 -30.33
C ALA A 480 -9.83 8.72 -31.59
N ASN A 481 -9.68 7.39 -31.57
CA ASN A 481 -9.25 6.61 -32.75
C ASN A 481 -10.26 6.71 -33.90
N LYS A 482 -11.57 6.63 -33.62
CA LYS A 482 -12.61 6.83 -34.63
C LYS A 482 -12.51 8.21 -35.29
N LYS A 483 -12.39 9.28 -34.49
CA LYS A 483 -12.22 10.65 -34.99
C LYS A 483 -10.98 10.78 -35.87
N LEU A 484 -9.82 10.28 -35.41
CA LEU A 484 -8.58 10.30 -36.18
C LEU A 484 -8.71 9.57 -37.52
N ARG A 485 -9.36 8.40 -37.55
CA ARG A 485 -9.62 7.66 -38.80
C ARG A 485 -10.51 8.45 -39.76
N THR A 486 -11.57 9.09 -39.27
CA THR A 486 -12.44 9.91 -40.12
C THR A 486 -11.72 11.11 -40.71
N GLU A 487 -10.89 11.78 -39.91
CA GLU A 487 -10.11 12.94 -40.35
C GLU A 487 -9.05 12.55 -41.39
N SER A 488 -8.36 11.41 -41.17
CA SER A 488 -7.42 10.87 -42.16
C SER A 488 -8.09 10.58 -43.50
N ARG A 489 -9.32 10.04 -43.50
CA ARG A 489 -10.07 9.77 -44.74
C ARG A 489 -10.46 11.07 -45.45
N LYS A 490 -10.86 12.11 -44.71
CA LYS A 490 -11.18 13.42 -45.30
C LYS A 490 -9.96 14.05 -45.97
N ARG A 491 -8.80 13.99 -45.32
CA ARG A 491 -7.53 14.52 -45.87
C ARG A 491 -7.17 13.88 -47.22
N ILE A 492 -7.25 12.55 -47.31
CA ILE A 492 -6.96 11.83 -48.55
C ILE A 492 -7.91 12.27 -49.68
N LYS A 493 -9.20 12.46 -49.39
CA LYS A 493 -10.17 12.94 -50.40
C LYS A 493 -9.86 14.35 -50.90
N VAL A 494 -9.57 15.28 -49.99
CA VAL A 494 -9.22 16.66 -50.34
C VAL A 494 -7.94 16.71 -51.17
N GLU A 495 -6.92 15.93 -50.79
CA GLU A 495 -5.67 15.84 -51.57
C GLU A 495 -5.93 15.36 -53.00
N ALA A 496 -6.81 14.38 -53.20
CA ALA A 496 -7.18 13.89 -54.53
C ALA A 496 -7.96 14.93 -55.37
N GLU A 497 -8.91 15.65 -54.76
CA GLU A 497 -9.67 16.71 -55.46
C GLU A 497 -8.78 17.88 -55.90
N VAL A 498 -7.85 18.32 -55.04
CA VAL A 498 -6.92 19.41 -55.37
C VAL A 498 -6.05 19.04 -56.58
N LEU A 499 -5.57 17.80 -56.66
CA LEU A 499 -4.80 17.34 -57.81
C LEU A 499 -5.62 17.38 -59.10
N LYS A 500 -6.86 16.87 -59.07
CA LYS A 500 -7.76 16.89 -60.23
C LYS A 500 -8.05 18.31 -60.73
N ILE A 501 -8.33 19.24 -59.82
CA ILE A 501 -8.58 20.65 -60.15
C ILE A 501 -7.35 21.28 -60.81
N SER A 502 -6.15 21.02 -60.26
CA SER A 502 -4.91 21.55 -60.83
C SER A 502 -4.66 21.08 -62.28
N GLU A 503 -5.13 19.90 -62.68
CA GLU A 503 -4.99 19.41 -64.05
C GLU A 503 -5.95 20.09 -65.02
N LEU A 504 -7.19 20.27 -64.61
CA LEU A 504 -8.20 20.96 -65.41
C LEU A 504 -7.79 22.40 -65.70
N GLU A 505 -7.26 23.12 -64.71
CA GLU A 505 -6.76 24.48 -64.89
C GLU A 505 -5.56 24.56 -65.83
N ARG A 506 -4.61 23.61 -65.75
CA ARG A 506 -3.48 23.56 -66.71
C ARG A 506 -3.95 23.33 -68.14
N ARG A 507 -4.92 22.44 -68.35
CA ARG A 507 -5.51 22.20 -69.67
C ARG A 507 -6.18 23.45 -70.22
N ARG A 508 -7.01 24.10 -69.39
CA ARG A 508 -7.70 25.35 -69.75
C ARG A 508 -6.70 26.45 -70.11
N PHE A 509 -5.71 26.67 -69.25
CA PHE A 509 -4.67 27.68 -69.47
C PHE A 509 -3.95 27.49 -70.81
N SER A 510 -3.58 26.27 -71.15
CA SER A 510 -2.96 25.98 -72.45
C SER A 510 -3.85 26.27 -73.63
N MET A 511 -5.13 25.93 -73.56
CA MET A 511 -6.09 26.21 -74.64
C MET A 511 -6.24 27.72 -74.83
N ASP A 512 -6.45 28.47 -73.74
CA ASP A 512 -6.59 29.93 -73.78
C ASP A 512 -5.33 30.61 -74.35
N MET A 513 -4.14 30.17 -73.93
CA MET A 513 -2.87 30.69 -74.43
C MET A 513 -2.63 30.36 -75.92
N HIS A 514 -2.99 29.15 -76.35
CA HIS A 514 -2.86 28.72 -77.74
C HIS A 514 -3.76 29.55 -78.66
N ASP A 515 -5.02 29.73 -78.27
CA ASP A 515 -6.01 30.36 -79.13
C ASP A 515 -5.92 31.88 -79.10
N ASP A 516 -5.60 32.49 -77.96
CA ASP A 516 -5.56 33.95 -77.85
C ASP A 516 -4.17 34.51 -78.20
N ILE A 517 -3.13 34.11 -77.47
CA ILE A 517 -1.82 34.76 -77.58
C ILE A 517 -1.03 34.25 -78.79
N CYS A 518 -0.97 32.93 -78.99
CA CYS A 518 -0.20 32.37 -80.10
C CYS A 518 -0.81 32.73 -81.47
N GLN A 519 -2.13 32.75 -81.62
CA GLN A 519 -2.76 33.17 -82.88
C GLN A 519 -2.55 34.66 -83.16
N ARG A 520 -2.71 35.54 -82.15
CA ARG A 520 -2.47 36.98 -82.31
C ARG A 520 -1.02 37.28 -82.67
N LEU A 521 -0.06 36.71 -81.95
CA LEU A 521 1.37 36.89 -82.25
C LEU A 521 1.73 36.37 -83.64
N ALA A 522 1.15 35.24 -84.08
CA ALA A 522 1.33 34.74 -85.43
C ALA A 522 0.77 35.71 -86.49
N GLY A 523 -0.43 36.26 -86.26
CA GLY A 523 -1.02 37.27 -87.13
C GLY A 523 -0.20 38.55 -87.21
N ILE A 524 0.28 39.06 -86.08
CA ILE A 524 1.14 40.26 -86.03
C ILE A 524 2.48 39.99 -86.75
N SER A 525 3.12 38.83 -86.51
CA SER A 525 4.35 38.43 -87.23
C SER A 525 4.13 38.42 -88.76
N MET A 526 3.02 37.85 -89.23
CA MET A 526 2.70 37.83 -90.66
C MET A 526 2.50 39.24 -91.25
N MET A 527 1.79 40.12 -90.55
CA MET A 527 1.60 41.51 -90.99
C MET A 527 2.94 42.27 -91.06
N CYS A 528 3.78 42.12 -90.05
CA CYS A 528 5.09 42.78 -90.01
C CYS A 528 6.01 42.27 -91.14
N ARG A 529 6.04 40.95 -91.42
CA ARG A 529 6.84 40.36 -92.51
C ARG A 529 6.50 40.90 -93.90
N GLY A 530 5.27 41.35 -94.13
CA GLY A 530 4.87 41.98 -95.40
C GLY A 530 5.43 43.39 -95.61
N MET A 531 5.93 44.04 -94.55
CA MET A 531 6.39 45.43 -94.53
C MET A 531 7.90 45.58 -94.28
N THR A 532 8.66 44.49 -94.16
CA THR A 532 10.08 44.49 -93.77
C THR A 532 11.08 44.90 -94.86
N ALA A 533 10.64 45.13 -96.10
CA ALA A 533 11.53 45.26 -97.25
C ALA A 533 12.48 46.49 -97.20
N GLU A 534 12.18 47.53 -96.41
CA GLU A 534 13.00 48.76 -96.37
C GLU A 534 13.25 49.36 -94.96
N ASN A 535 12.85 48.69 -93.86
CA ASN A 535 13.04 49.22 -92.50
C ASN A 535 13.71 48.21 -91.53
N PRO A 536 14.98 48.44 -91.13
CA PRO A 536 15.72 47.56 -90.21
C PRO A 536 15.07 47.39 -88.83
N GLN A 537 14.38 48.41 -88.30
CA GLN A 537 13.70 48.34 -87.00
C GLN A 537 12.47 47.41 -87.04
N LEU A 538 11.79 47.31 -88.19
CA LEU A 538 10.68 46.38 -88.42
C LEU A 538 11.17 44.93 -88.55
N GLN A 539 12.38 44.72 -89.08
CA GLN A 539 13.01 43.39 -89.10
C GLN A 539 13.36 42.92 -87.69
N GLU A 540 13.93 43.79 -86.86
CA GLU A 540 14.23 43.48 -85.45
C GLU A 540 12.95 43.21 -84.63
N LEU A 541 11.89 44.02 -84.81
CA LEU A 541 10.59 43.81 -84.17
C LEU A 541 9.94 42.48 -84.59
N THR A 542 10.02 42.12 -85.88
CA THR A 542 9.53 40.83 -86.38
C THR A 542 10.32 39.67 -85.75
N GLY A 543 11.64 39.82 -85.61
CA GLY A 543 12.49 38.86 -84.90
C GLY A 543 12.08 38.67 -83.44
N LEU A 544 11.81 39.77 -82.72
CA LEU A 544 11.31 39.75 -81.34
C LEU A 544 9.92 39.10 -81.23
N ILE A 545 9.00 39.35 -82.16
CA ILE A 545 7.68 38.73 -82.19
C ILE A 545 7.79 37.23 -82.47
N ASP A 546 8.62 36.82 -83.42
CA ASP A 546 8.84 35.40 -83.75
C ASP A 546 9.50 34.66 -82.58
N GLU A 547 10.46 35.29 -81.90
CA GLU A 547 11.05 34.74 -80.69
C GLU A 547 10.01 34.63 -79.56
N THR A 548 9.20 35.66 -79.36
CA THR A 548 8.14 35.67 -78.35
C THR A 548 7.06 34.64 -78.66
N LEU A 549 6.66 34.48 -79.92
CA LEU A 549 5.74 33.46 -80.38
C LEU A 549 6.31 32.06 -80.15
N LYS A 550 7.60 31.85 -80.47
CA LYS A 550 8.30 30.58 -80.22
C LYS A 550 8.34 30.24 -78.74
N ARG A 551 8.68 31.21 -77.87
CA ARG A 551 8.70 31.05 -76.41
C ARG A 551 7.29 30.81 -75.84
N THR A 552 6.28 31.50 -76.35
CA THR A 552 4.88 31.35 -75.90
C THR A 552 4.31 29.99 -76.29
N ARG A 553 4.57 29.52 -77.53
CA ARG A 553 4.23 28.15 -77.94
C ARG A 553 4.92 27.10 -77.08
N GLN A 554 6.18 27.34 -76.71
CA GLN A 554 6.89 26.47 -75.79
C GLN A 554 6.25 26.44 -74.38
N TYR A 555 5.73 27.56 -73.86
CA TYR A 555 4.98 27.58 -72.60
C TYR A 555 3.63 26.87 -72.68
N VAL A 556 2.90 27.04 -73.78
CA VAL A 556 1.65 26.32 -74.06
C VAL A 556 1.89 24.81 -74.08
N HIS A 557 2.91 24.37 -74.82
CA HIS A 557 3.33 22.97 -74.95
C HIS A 557 3.76 22.36 -73.61
N ASN A 558 4.51 23.11 -72.80
CA ASN A 558 4.87 22.68 -71.45
C ASN A 558 3.65 22.58 -70.53
N SER A 559 2.61 23.39 -70.80
CA SER A 559 1.38 23.44 -70.02
C SER A 559 0.33 22.41 -70.47
N PHE A 560 0.31 21.97 -71.74
CA PHE A 560 -0.52 20.90 -72.35
C PHE A 560 0.08 20.44 -73.70
N PRO A 561 0.21 19.11 -73.94
CA PRO A 561 0.90 18.60 -75.13
C PRO A 561 -0.08 18.49 -76.30
N VAL A 562 -0.28 19.60 -77.02
CA VAL A 562 -1.21 19.69 -78.17
C VAL A 562 -0.79 18.74 -79.31
N GLU A 563 0.51 18.49 -79.43
CA GLU A 563 1.15 17.62 -80.44
C GLU A 563 0.76 16.15 -80.28
N LEU A 564 0.40 15.74 -79.06
CA LEU A 564 -0.06 14.38 -78.79
C LEU A 564 -1.42 14.11 -79.44
N GLU A 565 -2.30 15.11 -79.52
CA GLU A 565 -3.61 14.99 -80.18
C GLU A 565 -3.49 15.02 -81.71
N SER A 566 -2.53 15.77 -82.28
CA SER A 566 -2.40 15.94 -83.73
C SER A 566 -1.47 14.92 -84.43
N LEU A 567 -0.37 14.50 -83.78
CA LEU A 567 0.66 13.63 -84.36
C LEU A 567 0.63 12.20 -83.81
N GLY A 568 -0.11 11.97 -82.72
CA GLY A 568 -0.15 10.69 -82.03
C GLY A 568 1.07 10.44 -81.14
N MET A 569 1.02 9.33 -80.39
CA MET A 569 1.89 9.09 -79.23
C MET A 569 3.37 8.89 -79.58
N ARG A 570 3.66 8.09 -80.61
CA ARG A 570 5.03 7.83 -81.06
C ARG A 570 5.72 9.13 -81.49
N GLN A 571 5.10 9.86 -82.41
CA GLN A 571 5.66 11.09 -82.97
C GLN A 571 5.73 12.20 -81.92
N GLY A 572 4.73 12.29 -81.03
CA GLY A 572 4.75 13.26 -79.94
C GLY A 572 5.92 13.05 -78.96
N ILE A 573 6.21 11.80 -78.58
CA ILE A 573 7.35 11.48 -77.70
C ILE A 573 8.67 11.67 -78.44
N GLU A 574 8.76 11.22 -79.70
CA GLU A 574 9.95 11.41 -80.53
C GLU A 574 10.30 12.89 -80.70
N GLN A 575 9.28 13.73 -80.94
CA GLN A 575 9.44 15.17 -81.04
C GLN A 575 9.87 15.80 -79.71
N LEU A 576 9.36 15.31 -78.58
CA LEU A 576 9.79 15.75 -77.25
C LEU A 576 11.28 15.44 -77.02
N CYS A 577 11.74 14.25 -77.40
CA CYS A 577 13.15 13.86 -77.32
C CYS A 577 14.04 14.74 -78.22
N CYS A 578 13.66 14.89 -79.49
CA CYS A 578 14.38 15.70 -80.47
C CYS A 578 14.47 17.17 -80.06
N THR A 579 13.37 17.74 -79.56
CA THR A 579 13.32 19.13 -79.07
C THR A 579 14.25 19.32 -77.87
N THR A 580 14.31 18.34 -76.96
CA THR A 580 15.19 18.38 -75.79
C THR A 580 16.67 18.34 -76.21
N GLU A 581 17.02 17.49 -77.17
CA GLU A 581 18.37 17.39 -77.73
C GLU A 581 18.80 18.69 -78.44
N GLN A 582 17.93 19.27 -79.27
CA GLN A 582 18.16 20.55 -79.95
C GLN A 582 18.37 21.72 -78.98
N GLN A 583 17.54 21.80 -77.93
CA GLN A 583 17.64 22.85 -76.91
C GLN A 583 18.93 22.78 -76.08
N SER A 584 19.56 21.60 -76.06
CA SER A 584 20.81 21.37 -75.33
C SER A 584 22.06 21.65 -76.17
N CYS A 585 21.91 22.19 -77.38
CA CYS A 585 23.00 22.55 -78.30
C CYS A 585 24.05 21.43 -78.49
N GLY A 586 23.60 20.17 -78.54
CA GLY A 586 24.46 19.01 -78.78
C GLY A 586 25.20 18.44 -77.56
N THR A 587 24.97 18.99 -76.35
CA THR A 587 25.61 18.50 -75.10
C THR A 587 24.91 17.29 -74.48
N LEU A 588 23.67 17.02 -74.86
CA LEU A 588 22.81 15.97 -74.32
C LEU A 588 22.20 15.17 -75.47
N LYS A 589 22.35 13.84 -75.45
CA LYS A 589 21.68 12.93 -76.39
C LYS A 589 20.41 12.35 -75.78
N VAL A 590 19.35 12.23 -76.57
CA VAL A 590 18.07 11.67 -76.09
C VAL A 590 17.61 10.52 -77.00
N PRO A 591 18.29 9.36 -76.98
CA PRO A 591 17.94 8.24 -77.85
C PRO A 591 16.53 7.74 -77.55
N PHE A 592 15.72 7.59 -78.59
CA PHE A 592 14.34 7.12 -78.51
C PHE A 592 14.18 5.76 -79.20
N ALA A 593 13.62 4.79 -78.47
CA ALA A 593 13.31 3.46 -78.97
C ALA A 593 11.81 3.15 -78.86
N TRP A 594 11.19 2.79 -79.98
CA TRP A 594 9.77 2.40 -80.06
C TRP A 594 9.64 0.94 -80.49
N ASN A 595 9.38 0.06 -79.52
CA ASN A 595 9.21 -1.37 -79.75
C ASN A 595 7.75 -1.79 -79.54
N VAL A 596 6.89 -1.27 -80.42
CA VAL A 596 5.43 -1.49 -80.41
C VAL A 596 4.98 -1.72 -81.85
N LYS A 597 4.11 -2.73 -82.08
CA LYS A 597 3.54 -3.01 -83.40
C LYS A 597 2.37 -2.05 -83.68
N GLY A 598 2.65 -0.94 -84.37
CA GLY A 598 1.64 0.08 -84.69
C GLY A 598 1.51 1.16 -83.60
N ASP A 599 0.27 1.60 -83.32
CA ASP A 599 -0.03 2.56 -82.26
C ASP A 599 -0.51 1.87 -80.97
N ILE A 600 -0.30 2.53 -79.84
CA ILE A 600 -0.69 2.03 -78.53
C ILE A 600 -2.21 2.20 -78.34
N LYS A 601 -2.90 1.11 -77.97
CA LYS A 601 -4.32 1.09 -77.61
C LYS A 601 -4.56 1.61 -76.17
N LEU A 602 -4.35 2.91 -75.97
CA LEU A 602 -4.71 3.62 -74.75
C LEU A 602 -5.79 4.68 -75.06
N ASP A 603 -6.64 4.99 -74.09
CA ASP A 603 -7.57 6.12 -74.22
C ASP A 603 -6.81 7.46 -74.20
N SER A 604 -7.47 8.55 -74.62
CA SER A 604 -6.82 9.86 -74.73
C SER A 604 -6.27 10.35 -73.38
N SER A 605 -6.95 10.03 -72.27
CA SER A 605 -6.52 10.39 -70.92
C SER A 605 -5.23 9.68 -70.51
N ALA A 606 -5.14 8.37 -70.75
CA ALA A 606 -3.94 7.58 -70.48
C ALA A 606 -2.79 8.00 -71.38
N LYS A 607 -3.03 8.26 -72.67
CA LYS A 607 -1.99 8.80 -73.58
C LYS A 607 -1.38 10.10 -73.04
N ILE A 608 -2.22 11.04 -72.58
CA ILE A 608 -1.77 12.31 -71.98
C ILE A 608 -0.95 12.05 -70.71
N ASN A 609 -1.45 11.20 -69.81
CA ASN A 609 -0.76 10.91 -68.56
C ASN A 609 0.61 10.25 -68.78
N VAL A 610 0.72 9.34 -69.75
CA VAL A 610 2.00 8.75 -70.15
C VAL A 610 2.95 9.83 -70.65
N TYR A 611 2.48 10.66 -71.59
CA TYR A 611 3.29 11.74 -72.14
C TYR A 611 3.81 12.66 -71.03
N ARG A 612 2.98 12.99 -70.04
CA ARG A 612 3.39 13.81 -68.88
C ARG A 612 4.40 13.14 -67.99
N ILE A 613 4.27 11.84 -67.75
CA ILE A 613 5.25 11.10 -66.97
C ILE A 613 6.60 11.13 -67.68
N ILE A 614 6.64 10.92 -69.00
CA ILE A 614 7.86 11.00 -69.81
C ILE A 614 8.43 12.43 -69.79
N GLN A 615 7.60 13.44 -70.01
CA GLN A 615 8.01 14.85 -70.01
C GLN A 615 8.58 15.29 -68.67
N GLU A 616 7.91 14.93 -67.56
CA GLU A 616 8.38 15.23 -66.22
C GLU A 616 9.68 14.49 -65.91
N ALA A 617 9.83 13.24 -66.35
CA ALA A 617 11.05 12.47 -66.18
C ALA A 617 12.23 13.08 -66.95
N ILE A 618 12.03 13.44 -68.23
CA ILE A 618 13.04 14.12 -69.06
C ILE A 618 13.39 15.49 -68.45
N HIS A 619 12.39 16.29 -68.07
CA HIS A 619 12.61 17.61 -67.47
C HIS A 619 13.42 17.50 -66.18
N ASN A 620 13.09 16.54 -65.31
CA ASN A 620 13.83 16.31 -64.08
C ASN A 620 15.27 15.88 -64.37
N ALA A 621 15.51 15.02 -65.37
CA ALA A 621 16.84 14.63 -65.77
C ALA A 621 17.66 15.81 -66.32
N VAL A 622 17.10 16.63 -67.23
CA VAL A 622 17.75 17.83 -67.78
C VAL A 622 18.13 18.82 -66.68
N LYS A 623 17.21 19.06 -65.74
CA LYS A 623 17.38 20.08 -64.70
C LYS A 623 18.30 19.63 -63.56
N HIS A 624 18.33 18.34 -63.24
CA HIS A 624 18.93 17.86 -62.00
C HIS A 624 20.05 16.83 -62.16
N ALA A 625 20.16 16.14 -63.30
CA ALA A 625 21.07 15.01 -63.42
C ALA A 625 22.47 15.39 -63.96
N HIS A 626 22.63 16.50 -64.67
CA HIS A 626 23.84 16.78 -65.47
C HIS A 626 24.22 15.60 -66.39
N ALA A 627 23.20 14.93 -66.95
CA ALA A 627 23.37 13.77 -67.80
C ALA A 627 23.93 14.16 -69.17
N SER A 628 24.73 13.27 -69.77
CA SER A 628 25.12 13.36 -71.18
C SER A 628 24.18 12.56 -72.10
N GLU A 629 23.36 11.68 -71.52
CA GLU A 629 22.37 10.87 -72.24
C GLU A 629 21.11 10.62 -71.39
N ILE A 630 19.93 10.75 -72.02
CA ILE A 630 18.63 10.32 -71.48
C ILE A 630 17.97 9.35 -72.47
N ALA A 631 17.97 8.07 -72.15
CA ALA A 631 17.34 7.04 -72.98
C ALA A 631 15.85 6.93 -72.68
N VAL A 632 15.02 7.02 -73.72
CA VAL A 632 13.56 6.84 -73.65
C VAL A 632 13.18 5.61 -74.47
N ALA A 633 12.60 4.61 -73.82
CA ALA A 633 12.16 3.39 -74.50
C ALA A 633 10.71 3.03 -74.15
N VAL A 634 9.96 2.65 -75.17
CA VAL A 634 8.57 2.19 -75.07
C VAL A 634 8.49 0.78 -75.62
N LEU A 635 8.01 -0.17 -74.80
CA LEU A 635 7.90 -1.59 -75.11
C LEU A 635 6.47 -2.05 -74.87
N GLN A 636 5.87 -2.74 -75.86
CA GLN A 636 4.60 -3.43 -75.67
C GLN A 636 4.83 -4.94 -75.57
N THR A 637 4.34 -5.53 -74.48
CA THR A 637 4.20 -6.98 -74.27
C THR A 637 2.74 -7.39 -74.51
N GLU A 638 2.41 -8.69 -74.44
CA GLU A 638 1.03 -9.17 -74.61
C GLU A 638 0.06 -8.58 -73.57
N ASN A 639 0.53 -8.34 -72.34
CA ASN A 639 -0.31 -7.98 -71.20
C ASN A 639 0.01 -6.60 -70.60
N ALA A 640 0.99 -5.87 -71.13
CA ALA A 640 1.42 -4.59 -70.58
C ALA A 640 2.19 -3.70 -71.56
N ILE A 641 2.16 -2.40 -71.30
CA ILE A 641 3.03 -1.39 -71.90
C ILE A 641 4.03 -0.93 -70.84
N ASP A 642 5.30 -1.11 -71.14
CA ASP A 642 6.42 -0.68 -70.30
C ASP A 642 7.13 0.51 -70.92
N ILE A 643 7.31 1.56 -70.12
CA ILE A 643 7.94 2.80 -70.53
C ILE A 643 9.07 3.09 -69.56
N SER A 644 10.25 3.31 -70.11
CA SER A 644 11.45 3.63 -69.33
C SER A 644 12.06 4.94 -69.80
N VAL A 645 12.36 5.81 -68.84
CA VAL A 645 13.19 7.00 -69.03
C VAL A 645 14.38 6.86 -68.10
N LYS A 646 15.59 6.80 -68.66
CA LYS A 646 16.82 6.56 -67.90
C LYS A 646 17.88 7.58 -68.27
N ASP A 647 18.35 8.33 -67.29
CA ASP A 647 19.51 9.21 -67.45
C ASP A 647 20.80 8.53 -66.97
N ASN A 648 21.94 9.00 -67.49
CA ASN A 648 23.27 8.55 -67.08
C ASN A 648 24.00 9.54 -66.15
N GLY A 649 23.28 10.50 -65.58
CA GLY A 649 23.84 11.57 -64.78
C GLY A 649 24.01 11.22 -63.30
N THR A 650 24.05 12.25 -62.46
CA THR A 650 24.16 12.13 -61.01
C THR A 650 22.77 11.99 -60.37
N GLY A 651 22.48 10.81 -59.82
CA GLY A 651 21.27 10.58 -59.02
C GLY A 651 21.41 11.07 -57.57
N LYS A 652 20.30 11.12 -56.83
CA LYS A 652 20.32 11.39 -55.37
C LYS A 652 20.14 10.09 -54.60
N ASN A 653 21.07 9.72 -53.72
CA ASN A 653 21.02 8.51 -52.85
C ASN A 653 19.83 8.43 -51.88
N SER A 654 18.87 9.38 -51.93
CA SER A 654 17.71 9.43 -51.03
C SER A 654 16.38 8.99 -51.66
N ILE A 655 16.39 8.49 -52.91
CA ILE A 655 15.20 8.10 -53.70
C ILE A 655 15.18 6.58 -53.97
N THR A 656 15.73 5.76 -53.05
CA THR A 656 15.40 4.32 -53.03
C THR A 656 14.01 4.14 -52.43
N SER A 657 13.24 3.24 -53.02
CA SER A 657 11.82 2.99 -52.76
C SER A 657 11.56 2.26 -51.43
N ASP A 658 12.10 2.76 -50.33
CA ASP A 658 11.75 2.31 -48.98
C ASP A 658 10.88 3.37 -48.31
N VAL A 659 9.73 2.91 -47.79
CA VAL A 659 8.74 3.73 -47.07
C VAL A 659 9.45 4.49 -45.93
N PRO A 660 9.55 5.83 -45.97
CA PRO A 660 10.18 6.56 -44.88
C PRO A 660 9.22 6.60 -43.69
N SER A 661 9.71 6.28 -42.51
CA SER A 661 8.99 6.45 -41.24
C SER A 661 8.43 7.88 -41.11
N GLN A 662 7.19 8.01 -40.59
CA GLN A 662 6.40 9.25 -40.54
C GLN A 662 7.13 10.48 -39.96
N LYS A 663 8.18 10.30 -39.14
CA LYS A 663 8.99 11.40 -38.59
C LYS A 663 9.88 12.09 -39.63
N ASN A 664 10.28 11.41 -40.71
CA ASN A 664 11.16 11.98 -41.75
C ASN A 664 10.41 12.78 -42.83
N ILE A 665 9.08 12.67 -42.90
CA ILE A 665 8.24 13.35 -43.91
C ILE A 665 8.17 14.87 -43.63
N ARG A 666 8.06 15.27 -42.36
CA ARG A 666 7.93 16.68 -41.97
C ARG A 666 9.21 17.48 -42.19
N ARG A 667 10.38 16.90 -41.90
CA ARG A 667 11.68 17.56 -42.15
C ARG A 667 12.03 17.66 -43.64
N LYS A 668 11.69 16.64 -44.45
CA LYS A 668 11.98 16.64 -45.90
C LYS A 668 11.00 17.52 -46.72
N ARG A 669 9.74 17.70 -46.29
CA ARG A 669 8.80 18.66 -46.92
C ARG A 669 9.24 20.13 -46.70
N ALA A 670 9.76 20.46 -45.53
CA ALA A 670 10.26 21.80 -45.22
C ALA A 670 11.57 22.15 -45.97
N ALA A 671 12.33 21.15 -46.40
CA ALA A 671 13.59 21.30 -47.14
C ALA A 671 13.45 21.14 -48.67
N GLY A 672 12.22 21.07 -49.21
CA GLY A 672 11.98 21.00 -50.67
C GLY A 672 12.47 19.70 -51.35
N LEU A 673 12.79 18.65 -50.59
CA LEU A 673 13.51 17.46 -51.07
C LEU A 673 12.60 16.33 -51.59
N ILE A 674 11.27 16.44 -51.51
CA ILE A 674 10.32 15.53 -52.17
C ILE A 674 9.52 16.37 -53.17
N GLY A 675 9.98 16.40 -54.43
CA GLY A 675 9.41 17.25 -55.48
C GLY A 675 7.97 16.86 -55.81
N ILE A 676 7.10 17.87 -55.96
CA ILE A 676 5.71 17.74 -56.44
C ILE A 676 5.64 16.87 -57.73
N GLY A 677 6.69 16.90 -58.56
CA GLY A 677 6.84 16.08 -59.76
C GLY A 677 6.81 14.56 -59.54
N LEU A 678 7.46 14.04 -58.49
CA LEU A 678 7.52 12.57 -58.26
C LEU A 678 6.17 11.99 -57.83
N ASN A 679 5.44 12.72 -56.98
CA ASN A 679 4.08 12.32 -56.56
C ASN A 679 3.06 12.48 -57.69
N SER A 680 3.24 13.51 -58.53
CA SER A 680 2.46 13.69 -59.76
C SER A 680 2.62 12.49 -60.70
N MET A 681 3.84 12.01 -60.94
CA MET A 681 4.07 10.84 -61.80
C MET A 681 3.42 9.56 -61.26
N LYS A 682 3.48 9.31 -59.95
CA LYS A 682 2.83 8.15 -59.31
C LYS A 682 1.30 8.23 -59.38
N TYR A 683 0.74 9.40 -59.11
CA TYR A 683 -0.71 9.62 -59.23
C TYR A 683 -1.19 9.41 -60.66
N ARG A 684 -0.46 9.92 -61.67
CA ARG A 684 -0.79 9.73 -63.08
C ARG A 684 -0.77 8.27 -63.51
N ALA A 685 0.16 7.48 -62.98
CA ALA A 685 0.20 6.04 -63.21
C ALA A 685 -1.00 5.33 -62.57
N ASP A 686 -1.37 5.71 -61.34
CA ASP A 686 -2.52 5.14 -60.63
C ASP A 686 -3.86 5.44 -61.36
N GLN A 687 -4.01 6.63 -61.93
CA GLN A 687 -5.20 7.02 -62.73
C GLN A 687 -5.42 6.13 -63.97
N MET A 688 -4.37 5.45 -64.45
CA MET A 688 -4.42 4.51 -65.59
C MET A 688 -4.32 3.05 -65.15
N GLY A 689 -4.45 2.75 -63.84
CA GLY A 689 -4.29 1.40 -63.30
C GLY A 689 -2.86 0.84 -63.39
N GLY A 690 -1.88 1.70 -63.71
CA GLY A 690 -0.48 1.37 -63.86
C GLY A 690 0.35 1.65 -62.61
N THR A 691 1.62 1.25 -62.64
CA THR A 691 2.57 1.50 -61.55
C THR A 691 3.78 2.28 -62.06
N CYS A 692 4.17 3.34 -61.34
CA CYS A 692 5.39 4.10 -61.61
C CYS A 692 6.42 3.86 -60.51
N ARG A 693 7.56 3.28 -60.89
CA ARG A 693 8.72 3.04 -60.02
C ARG A 693 9.84 4.00 -60.42
N ILE A 694 10.47 4.60 -59.43
CA ILE A 694 11.56 5.55 -59.61
C ILE A 694 12.72 5.04 -58.78
N ALA A 695 13.85 4.80 -59.41
CA ALA A 695 15.10 4.41 -58.77
C ALA A 695 16.18 5.41 -59.16
N SER A 696 16.91 5.95 -58.18
CA SER A 696 18.00 6.91 -58.41
C SER A 696 19.23 6.49 -57.63
N SER A 697 20.39 6.52 -58.25
CA SER A 697 21.67 6.29 -57.56
C SER A 697 22.74 7.26 -58.05
N GLU A 698 23.66 7.66 -57.17
CA GLU A 698 24.75 8.59 -57.53
C GLU A 698 25.64 8.08 -58.69
N LYS A 699 25.72 6.75 -58.90
CA LYS A 699 26.62 6.12 -59.89
C LYS A 699 25.93 5.70 -61.18
N SER A 700 24.60 5.75 -61.28
CA SER A 700 23.85 5.18 -62.41
C SER A 700 22.71 6.07 -62.92
N GLY A 701 22.67 7.35 -62.53
CA GLY A 701 21.57 8.26 -62.83
C GLY A 701 20.23 7.86 -62.21
N THR A 702 19.15 8.39 -62.77
CA THR A 702 17.77 8.09 -62.39
C THR A 702 17.06 7.29 -63.48
N SER A 703 16.29 6.29 -63.06
CA SER A 703 15.42 5.48 -63.90
C SER A 703 13.99 5.60 -63.44
N VAL A 704 13.12 6.04 -64.34
CA VAL A 704 11.67 6.07 -64.19
C VAL A 704 11.09 4.96 -65.04
N LEU A 705 10.40 4.01 -64.41
CA LEU A 705 9.74 2.87 -65.03
C LEU A 705 8.24 2.97 -64.80
N LEU A 706 7.48 3.09 -65.88
CA LEU A 706 6.03 3.08 -65.89
C LEU A 706 5.56 1.76 -66.51
N HIS A 707 4.76 1.01 -65.76
CA HIS A 707 4.16 -0.25 -66.18
C HIS A 707 2.64 -0.09 -66.23
N ILE A 708 2.03 -0.30 -67.38
CA ILE A 708 0.58 -0.16 -67.58
C ILE A 708 0.03 -1.52 -68.04
N PRO A 709 -0.84 -2.19 -67.27
CA PRO A 709 -1.49 -3.42 -67.72
C PRO A 709 -2.45 -3.12 -68.89
N VAL A 710 -2.46 -3.97 -69.92
CA VAL A 710 -3.26 -3.83 -71.17
C VAL A 710 -4.40 -4.82 -71.23
#